data_AF-A0A941LR16-F1
#
_entry.id   AF-A0A941LR16-F1
#
_cell.length_a   1.000
_cell.length_b   1.000
_cell.length_c   1.000
_cell.angle_alpha   90.00
_cell.angle_beta   90.00
_cell.angle_gamma   90.00
#
_symmetry.space_group_name_H-M   'P 1'
#
loop_
_entity.id
_entity.type
_entity.pdbx_description
1 polymer ?
#
loop_
_entity_poly.entity_id
_entity_poly.type
_entity_poly.pdbx_seq_one_letter_code
_entity_poly.pdbx_strand_id
1 'polypeptide(L)'
;MSHVNHEQSTQGCPKSTCPTCEPQTPLRNSYFFGKLMDVPDFDVEQQYVVEKFKRHHQRLHGTGVVCGLEVAAHANLACRDHYVVMKPGTALDCCGNEILVLNEEVVDIRTFPAVAKLIHAAASEGEAIDHVLQFCVRYRECPTEDVPVLYDECGCDDTRCAPNRILETYAFDVLVDQPLPAPAAPFAPVLEWISTLALPRAKAVLVHESSERIYAAADLAPNGGIVQQFHLHTGAPIAPKTFTESVLALSANSDGSRLFAAVAGAGGASAMLEVLDTSTPAAFSGASLASVPIPDSVGAKMSLLVLPSGELVSLASTAMKSVIQLWNVGATPPTPIATGSAQVNVALVGLTLASDGITLYAAEASNTIHHFDTTVANLNPQTVAITGSGIVAIEVVKSTAPDLITWIENIPKNLKLANSDGTALGTIPLPEPPVALAVASGGRLAYVLMQPAAGPAQVISVNLHRFLADPTHPEQALGTPLPIGNQGTALALSGHLYAAYEDGVAVLDIHDADCGDYLKRHACPGCDTTDCVILATVQRWRPGHRLENPTVPLSDPIADAAAGIARIDNDLGRIVVPSVTDLTKAITCILDHGLNGGNGEQGPPGPQGPQGQQGPAGPQGAPGPQGPAGPTGPIGPAGSIGPQGPVGPQGPAGPNGVGPDWDLPHICDFNWKHGAIVNRQDFLKNRTQLVVVFDTPMLNTDIHENSVRVSIGRFHVEKEVPQWCWCDLSLNDRLVGGRIGKKCDARSEFTPGPTASGRVTALRIQLPTNLLNLAEAGTNKMALRVHIIIDGDFIRGEHHKTKELRALDGDHLPKLKDPSPPGPPSPGEVPEWMQTGDDRFSGDGVEGGTFRSWFDIMI
;
A
#
# COMPACT_ATOMS: atom_id res chain seq x y z
N MET A 1 74.41 14.52 17.78
CA MET A 1 73.03 14.24 18.26
C MET A 1 72.12 14.76 17.16
N SER A 2 71.84 13.96 16.13
CA SER A 2 70.69 13.01 16.04
C SER A 2 69.37 13.78 16.03
N HIS A 3 68.48 13.73 15.03
CA HIS A 3 68.29 12.80 13.91
C HIS A 3 67.63 13.56 12.75
N VAL A 4 67.95 13.07 11.55
CA VAL A 4 67.29 13.36 10.26
C VAL A 4 65.92 12.67 10.25
N ASN A 5 64.86 13.40 9.88
CA ASN A 5 63.56 12.83 9.53
C ASN A 5 63.51 12.60 8.02
N HIS A 6 63.31 11.35 7.63
CA HIS A 6 62.93 10.93 6.28
C HIS A 6 61.40 10.80 6.20
N GLU A 7 60.83 11.35 5.12
CA GLU A 7 59.49 11.07 4.62
C GLU A 7 59.34 9.59 4.21
N GLN A 8 58.16 8.98 4.41
CA GLN A 8 57.27 8.55 3.31
C GLN A 8 56.00 7.82 3.80
N SER A 9 54.87 8.22 3.19
CA SER A 9 53.67 7.44 2.87
C SER A 9 52.65 7.06 3.95
N THR A 10 51.92 8.05 4.46
CA THR A 10 50.49 7.94 4.78
C THR A 10 49.73 9.13 4.21
N GLN A 11 49.65 9.23 2.88
CA GLN A 11 48.64 10.08 2.26
C GLN A 11 47.30 9.36 2.32
N GLY A 12 46.62 9.51 3.46
CA GLY A 12 45.18 9.33 3.50
C GLY A 12 44.54 10.37 2.59
N CYS A 13 43.54 9.96 1.82
CA CYS A 13 42.68 10.91 1.11
C CYS A 13 42.23 12.00 2.10
N PRO A 14 42.32 13.29 1.73
CA PRO A 14 41.75 14.35 2.54
C PRO A 14 40.26 14.06 2.75
N LYS A 15 39.72 14.45 3.91
CA LYS A 15 38.26 14.55 4.10
C LYS A 15 37.72 15.64 3.17
N SER A 16 37.62 15.36 1.88
CA SER A 16 36.69 16.07 1.01
C SER A 16 35.31 15.73 1.51
N THR A 17 34.48 16.76 1.75
CA THR A 17 33.02 16.62 1.68
C THR A 17 32.71 15.70 0.51
N CYS A 18 32.11 14.53 0.78
CA CYS A 18 31.63 13.69 -0.29
C CYS A 18 30.74 14.57 -1.20
N PRO A 19 30.86 14.47 -2.53
CA PRO A 19 29.82 15.01 -3.39
C PRO A 19 28.49 14.43 -2.87
N THR A 20 27.49 15.28 -2.76
CA THR A 20 26.12 14.87 -2.42
C THR A 20 25.79 13.59 -3.18
N CYS A 21 25.31 12.53 -2.51
CA CYS A 21 24.85 11.27 -3.12
C CYS A 21 23.65 11.47 -4.08
N GLU A 22 23.32 12.72 -4.40
CA GLU A 22 22.43 13.07 -5.49
C GLU A 22 23.18 12.81 -6.81
N PRO A 23 22.73 11.83 -7.62
CA PRO A 23 23.37 11.54 -8.90
C PRO A 23 23.39 12.81 -9.72
N GLN A 24 24.58 13.21 -10.18
CA GLN A 24 24.75 14.38 -11.02
C GLN A 24 23.83 14.25 -12.23
N THR A 25 23.31 15.36 -12.75
CA THR A 25 22.56 15.30 -14.01
C THR A 25 23.51 14.75 -15.06
N PRO A 26 23.22 13.58 -15.67
CA PRO A 26 24.18 12.93 -16.55
C PRO A 26 24.36 13.82 -17.76
N LEU A 27 25.58 14.34 -17.93
CA LEU A 27 25.95 15.17 -19.07
C LEU A 27 26.23 14.25 -20.24
N ARG A 28 25.42 14.36 -21.29
CA ARG A 28 25.65 13.63 -22.54
C ARG A 28 26.49 14.49 -23.47
N ASN A 29 27.37 13.87 -24.25
CA ASN A 29 28.09 14.58 -25.31
C ASN A 29 27.09 14.99 -26.39
N SER A 30 26.90 16.31 -26.55
CA SER A 30 25.99 16.90 -27.53
C SER A 30 26.68 17.21 -28.88
N TYR A 31 27.95 16.83 -29.06
CA TYR A 31 28.77 17.14 -30.24
C TYR A 31 28.98 15.97 -31.22
N PHE A 32 28.02 15.04 -31.36
CA PHE A 32 28.08 14.01 -32.40
C PHE A 32 27.68 14.54 -33.79
N PHE A 33 28.56 15.35 -34.39
CA PHE A 33 28.41 15.87 -35.77
C PHE A 33 29.15 15.01 -36.82
N GLY A 34 29.28 13.70 -36.58
CA GLY A 34 30.04 12.80 -37.47
C GLY A 34 31.57 12.88 -37.34
N LYS A 35 32.08 13.58 -36.32
CA LYS A 35 33.48 13.51 -35.89
C LYS A 35 33.78 12.09 -35.37
N LEU A 36 34.99 11.58 -35.62
CA LEU A 36 35.48 10.38 -34.95
C LEU A 36 35.53 10.64 -33.43
N MET A 37 34.95 9.74 -32.65
CA MET A 37 34.94 9.81 -31.20
C MET A 37 36.39 9.75 -30.69
N ASP A 38 36.85 10.83 -30.04
CA ASP A 38 38.14 10.82 -29.36
C ASP A 38 38.00 10.29 -27.93
N VAL A 39 39.13 10.09 -27.24
CA VAL A 39 39.14 9.53 -25.88
C VAL A 39 38.29 10.37 -24.92
N PRO A 40 38.39 11.72 -24.88
CA PRO A 40 37.48 12.55 -24.08
C PRO A 40 36.00 12.38 -24.43
N ASP A 41 35.65 12.29 -25.72
CA ASP A 41 34.27 12.08 -26.16
C ASP A 41 33.71 10.73 -25.70
N PHE A 42 34.54 9.68 -25.74
CA PHE A 42 34.21 8.32 -25.28
C PHE A 42 34.04 8.26 -23.76
N ASP A 43 34.95 8.89 -23.00
CA ASP A 43 34.90 8.93 -21.54
C ASP A 43 33.62 9.61 -21.04
N VAL A 44 33.21 10.71 -21.70
CA VAL A 44 31.96 11.43 -21.37
C VAL A 44 30.72 10.58 -21.67
N GLU A 45 30.68 9.87 -22.80
CA GLU A 45 29.55 8.97 -23.12
C GLU A 45 29.50 7.75 -22.19
N GLN A 46 30.64 7.17 -21.82
CA GLN A 46 30.68 6.09 -20.83
C GLN A 46 30.17 6.56 -19.47
N GLN A 47 30.61 7.72 -19.00
CA GLN A 47 30.12 8.31 -17.75
C GLN A 47 28.60 8.56 -17.79
N TYR A 48 28.08 9.08 -18.92
CA TYR A 48 26.64 9.27 -19.10
C TYR A 48 25.85 7.97 -18.93
N VAL A 49 26.31 6.87 -19.56
CA VAL A 49 25.64 5.56 -19.50
C VAL A 49 25.67 4.99 -18.08
N VAL A 50 26.83 5.05 -17.42
CA VAL A 50 27.00 4.58 -16.03
C VAL A 50 26.08 5.33 -15.07
N GLU A 51 26.07 6.66 -15.12
CA GLU A 51 25.23 7.49 -14.25
C GLU A 51 23.73 7.32 -14.55
N LYS A 52 23.36 7.06 -15.82
CA LYS A 52 21.99 6.72 -16.19
C LYS A 52 21.54 5.41 -15.53
N PHE A 53 22.36 4.36 -15.56
CA PHE A 53 22.02 3.08 -14.94
C PHE A 53 21.96 3.18 -13.42
N LYS A 54 22.91 3.86 -12.78
CA LYS A 54 22.86 4.13 -11.32
C LYS A 54 21.54 4.77 -10.93
N ARG A 55 21.12 5.82 -11.64
CA ARG A 55 19.85 6.52 -11.36
C ARG A 55 18.61 5.65 -11.61
N HIS A 56 18.67 4.77 -12.61
CA HIS A 56 17.59 3.83 -12.91
C HIS A 56 17.44 2.79 -11.79
N HIS A 57 18.53 2.16 -11.36
CA HIS A 57 18.54 1.18 -10.28
C HIS A 57 18.11 1.81 -8.95
N GLN A 58 18.61 3.00 -8.62
CA GLN A 58 18.18 3.75 -7.44
C GLN A 58 16.66 4.01 -7.43
N ARG A 59 16.06 4.35 -8.57
CA ARG A 59 14.61 4.61 -8.66
C ARG A 59 13.75 3.35 -8.58
N LEU A 60 14.21 2.24 -9.17
CA LEU A 60 13.43 1.00 -9.20
C LEU A 60 13.57 0.15 -7.94
N HIS A 61 14.77 0.09 -7.38
CA HIS A 61 15.14 -0.87 -6.33
C HIS A 61 15.51 -0.19 -5.01
N GLY A 62 15.61 1.13 -4.98
CA GLY A 62 16.14 1.88 -3.83
C GLY A 62 17.67 1.81 -3.76
N THR A 63 18.22 2.19 -2.61
CA THR A 63 19.65 2.13 -2.29
C THR A 63 19.88 1.29 -1.04
N GLY A 64 21.07 0.69 -0.90
CA GLY A 64 21.42 -0.14 0.25
C GLY A 64 20.70 -1.50 0.31
N VAL A 65 20.17 -1.98 -0.82
CA VAL A 65 19.34 -3.20 -0.88
C VAL A 65 20.15 -4.44 -1.27
N VAL A 66 19.71 -5.61 -0.82
CA VAL A 66 20.40 -6.88 -1.05
C VAL A 66 19.41 -7.94 -1.56
N CYS A 67 19.74 -8.62 -2.65
CA CYS A 67 18.95 -9.69 -3.27
C CYS A 67 19.77 -10.98 -3.41
N GLY A 68 19.31 -12.09 -2.84
CA GLY A 68 19.95 -13.40 -2.96
C GLY A 68 21.23 -13.60 -2.13
N LEU A 69 22.01 -12.54 -1.89
CA LEU A 69 23.17 -12.58 -0.99
C LEU A 69 22.71 -12.92 0.44
N GLU A 70 23.35 -13.93 1.02
CA GLU A 70 23.15 -14.38 2.39
C GLU A 70 24.46 -14.85 3.02
N VAL A 71 24.56 -14.69 4.34
CA VAL A 71 25.66 -15.21 5.14
C VAL A 71 25.19 -16.51 5.79
N ALA A 72 25.98 -17.56 5.60
CA ALA A 72 25.69 -18.89 6.12
C ALA A 72 26.87 -19.43 6.95
N ALA A 73 26.55 -20.31 7.90
CA ALA A 73 27.54 -21.06 8.65
C ALA A 73 28.32 -22.01 7.73
N HIS A 74 29.62 -22.12 7.97
CA HIS A 74 30.50 -23.01 7.22
C HIS A 74 30.07 -24.49 7.34
N ALA A 75 30.16 -25.26 6.26
CA ALA A 75 29.69 -26.66 6.24
C ALA A 75 30.41 -27.55 7.28
N ASN A 76 31.72 -27.34 7.46
CA ASN A 76 32.51 -28.03 8.49
C ASN A 76 32.33 -27.37 9.87
N LEU A 77 31.80 -28.14 10.84
CA LEU A 77 31.58 -27.73 12.24
C LEU A 77 32.85 -27.18 12.92
N ALA A 78 34.02 -27.74 12.61
CA ALA A 78 35.29 -27.34 13.21
C ALA A 78 35.81 -25.98 12.71
N CYS A 79 35.18 -25.42 11.67
CA CYS A 79 35.56 -24.15 11.06
C CYS A 79 34.58 -23.02 11.41
N ARG A 80 33.45 -23.32 12.07
CA ARG A 80 32.36 -22.36 12.32
C ARG A 80 32.70 -21.28 13.34
N ASP A 81 33.79 -21.43 14.08
CA ASP A 81 34.29 -20.45 15.03
C ASP A 81 35.05 -19.29 14.37
N HIS A 82 35.45 -19.44 13.09
CA HIS A 82 36.22 -18.41 12.38
C HIS A 82 35.94 -18.28 10.87
N TYR A 83 35.12 -19.15 10.27
CA TYR A 83 34.71 -19.04 8.88
C TYR A 83 33.20 -18.87 8.72
N VAL A 84 32.82 -17.99 7.81
CA VAL A 84 31.45 -17.86 7.27
C VAL A 84 31.47 -18.02 5.76
N VAL A 85 30.30 -18.32 5.19
CA VAL A 85 30.10 -18.52 3.77
C VAL A 85 29.18 -17.43 3.24
N MET A 86 29.68 -16.63 2.31
CA MET A 86 28.90 -15.62 1.58
C MET A 86 28.34 -16.28 0.33
N LYS A 87 27.02 -16.43 0.24
CA LYS A 87 26.39 -17.05 -0.94
C LYS A 87 26.21 -16.05 -2.09
N PRO A 88 26.16 -16.51 -3.35
CA PRO A 88 25.98 -15.65 -4.50
C PRO A 88 24.71 -14.79 -4.45
N GLY A 89 24.77 -13.61 -5.06
CA GLY A 89 23.63 -12.71 -5.21
C GLY A 89 24.07 -11.32 -5.63
N THR A 90 23.15 -10.36 -5.50
CA THR A 90 23.38 -8.96 -5.84
C THR A 90 23.09 -8.02 -4.67
N ALA A 91 23.77 -6.89 -4.64
CA ALA A 91 23.43 -5.76 -3.77
C ALA A 91 23.52 -4.45 -4.55
N LEU A 92 22.79 -3.44 -4.10
CA LEU A 92 22.90 -2.06 -4.55
C LEU A 92 23.36 -1.22 -3.37
N ASP A 93 24.48 -0.54 -3.49
CA ASP A 93 24.98 0.31 -2.42
C ASP A 93 24.23 1.66 -2.31
N CYS A 94 24.65 2.47 -1.34
CA CYS A 94 24.11 3.80 -1.11
C CYS A 94 24.34 4.78 -2.26
N CYS A 95 25.33 4.52 -3.11
CA CYS A 95 25.69 5.32 -4.27
C CYS A 95 25.02 4.82 -5.56
N GLY A 96 24.24 3.74 -5.49
CA GLY A 96 23.60 3.10 -6.64
C GLY A 96 24.54 2.21 -7.46
N ASN A 97 25.71 1.87 -6.93
CA ASN A 97 26.59 0.90 -7.57
C ASN A 97 26.03 -0.51 -7.38
N GLU A 98 26.03 -1.28 -8.47
CA GLU A 98 25.64 -2.69 -8.44
C GLU A 98 26.83 -3.54 -8.00
N ILE A 99 26.60 -4.38 -6.99
CA ILE A 99 27.57 -5.34 -6.48
C ILE A 99 27.07 -6.73 -6.86
N LEU A 100 27.82 -7.43 -7.71
CA LEU A 100 27.49 -8.76 -8.17
C LEU A 100 28.48 -9.78 -7.60
N VAL A 101 28.01 -10.63 -6.68
CA VAL A 101 28.76 -11.75 -6.12
C VAL A 101 28.34 -13.01 -6.85
N LEU A 102 29.19 -13.46 -7.78
CA LEU A 102 28.87 -14.55 -8.70
C LEU A 102 29.05 -15.94 -8.09
N ASN A 103 30.03 -16.08 -7.20
CA ASN A 103 30.43 -17.35 -6.63
C ASN A 103 30.33 -17.31 -5.11
N GLU A 104 30.14 -18.48 -4.52
CA GLU A 104 30.20 -18.62 -3.07
C GLU A 104 31.63 -18.33 -2.58
N GLU A 105 31.77 -17.50 -1.56
CA GLU A 105 33.06 -17.15 -0.96
C GLU A 105 33.12 -17.57 0.50
N VAL A 106 34.23 -18.19 0.88
CA VAL A 106 34.52 -18.54 2.28
C VAL A 106 35.39 -17.45 2.88
N VAL A 107 34.88 -16.80 3.92
CA VAL A 107 35.50 -15.63 4.54
C VAL A 107 35.98 -15.99 5.93
N ASP A 108 37.27 -15.76 6.21
CA ASP A 108 37.84 -15.86 7.56
C ASP A 108 37.57 -14.57 8.34
N ILE A 109 36.75 -14.64 9.39
CA ILE A 109 36.39 -13.43 10.14
C ILE A 109 37.59 -12.83 10.90
N ARG A 110 38.64 -13.62 11.14
CA ARG A 110 39.84 -13.17 11.87
C ARG A 110 40.73 -12.26 11.02
N THR A 111 40.56 -12.28 9.70
CA THR A 111 41.34 -11.39 8.83
C THR A 111 40.87 -9.94 8.90
N PHE A 112 39.68 -9.68 9.47
CA PHE A 112 39.17 -8.33 9.65
C PHE A 112 39.83 -7.65 10.85
N PRO A 113 40.43 -6.44 10.69
CA PRO A 113 41.13 -5.75 11.76
C PRO A 113 40.28 -5.50 13.01
N ALA A 114 38.98 -5.27 12.86
CA ALA A 114 38.07 -5.03 13.98
C ALA A 114 37.89 -6.30 14.82
N VAL A 115 37.66 -7.45 14.19
CA VAL A 115 37.50 -8.76 14.84
C VAL A 115 38.81 -9.24 15.45
N ALA A 116 39.94 -9.08 14.73
CA ALA A 116 41.26 -9.46 15.22
C ALA A 116 41.60 -8.75 16.55
N LYS A 117 41.25 -7.47 16.69
CA LYS A 117 41.43 -6.71 17.94
C LYS A 117 40.65 -7.31 19.10
N LEU A 118 39.40 -7.73 18.89
CA LEU A 118 38.58 -8.37 19.92
C LEU A 118 39.18 -9.71 20.37
N ILE A 119 39.67 -10.52 19.42
CA ILE A 119 40.32 -11.79 19.73
C ILE A 119 41.59 -11.57 20.55
N HIS A 120 42.40 -10.57 20.20
CA HIS A 120 43.59 -10.22 20.97
C HIS A 120 43.25 -9.71 22.36
N ALA A 121 42.27 -8.81 22.50
CA ALA A 121 41.82 -8.27 23.78
C ALA A 121 41.31 -9.38 24.72
N ALA A 122 40.46 -10.29 24.22
CA ALA A 122 39.98 -11.43 25.00
C ALA A 122 41.12 -12.34 25.48
N ALA A 123 42.16 -12.54 24.65
CA ALA A 123 43.32 -13.36 25.01
C ALA A 123 44.26 -12.69 26.03
N SER A 124 44.38 -11.36 26.02
CA SER A 124 45.28 -10.61 26.92
C SER A 124 44.62 -10.14 28.22
N GLU A 125 43.33 -9.84 28.20
CA GLU A 125 42.62 -9.15 29.29
C GLU A 125 41.53 -10.01 29.94
N GLY A 126 41.24 -11.20 29.40
CA GLY A 126 40.23 -12.12 29.94
C GLY A 126 38.80 -11.59 29.79
N GLU A 127 38.58 -10.69 28.83
CA GLU A 127 37.32 -10.00 28.61
C GLU A 127 36.28 -10.94 27.96
N ALA A 128 35.17 -11.18 28.65
CA ALA A 128 34.08 -12.05 28.20
C ALA A 128 32.82 -11.22 27.85
N ILE A 129 33.02 -10.16 27.06
CA ILE A 129 31.95 -9.25 26.65
C ILE A 129 31.29 -9.77 25.37
N ASP A 130 29.97 -9.64 25.32
CA ASP A 130 29.15 -9.93 24.14
C ASP A 130 29.32 -8.79 23.12
N HIS A 131 29.68 -9.12 21.87
CA HIS A 131 29.77 -8.16 20.77
C HIS A 131 28.67 -8.38 19.73
N VAL A 132 28.34 -7.33 18.99
CA VAL A 132 27.51 -7.39 17.78
C VAL A 132 28.42 -7.32 16.57
N LEU A 133 28.35 -8.33 15.71
CA LEU A 133 29.04 -8.32 14.42
C LEU A 133 28.02 -8.07 13.32
N GLN A 134 28.29 -7.12 12.42
CA GLN A 134 27.50 -6.91 11.22
C GLN A 134 28.38 -7.16 9.99
N PHE A 135 28.06 -8.20 9.24
CA PHE A 135 28.71 -8.52 7.97
C PHE A 135 28.16 -7.61 6.90
N CYS A 136 29.04 -7.02 6.10
CA CYS A 136 28.63 -6.12 5.03
C CYS A 136 29.50 -6.27 3.79
N VAL A 137 28.97 -5.81 2.66
CA VAL A 137 29.67 -5.78 1.36
C VAL A 137 29.83 -4.35 0.87
N ARG A 138 30.97 -4.07 0.25
CA ARG A 138 31.32 -2.77 -0.34
C ARG A 138 31.67 -2.93 -1.81
N TYR A 139 31.29 -1.95 -2.60
CA TYR A 139 31.78 -1.80 -3.97
C TYR A 139 33.27 -1.39 -3.96
N ARG A 140 34.06 -1.96 -4.88
CA ARG A 140 35.48 -1.61 -5.05
C ARG A 140 35.88 -1.55 -6.50
N GLU A 141 36.43 -0.41 -6.90
CA GLU A 141 37.07 -0.27 -8.20
C GLU A 141 38.54 -0.68 -8.09
N CYS A 142 38.94 -1.64 -8.92
CA CYS A 142 40.33 -2.00 -9.10
C CYS A 142 40.79 -1.55 -10.49
N PRO A 143 41.83 -0.69 -10.60
CA PRO A 143 42.44 -0.40 -11.88
C PRO A 143 43.10 -1.69 -12.42
N THR A 144 42.84 -2.05 -13.67
CA THR A 144 43.44 -3.22 -14.32
C THR A 144 44.16 -2.88 -15.63
N GLU A 145 45.14 -3.74 -15.92
CA GLU A 145 46.10 -3.80 -17.04
C GLU A 145 46.59 -2.45 -17.60
N ASP A 146 47.88 -2.20 -17.35
CA ASP A 146 48.66 -1.16 -17.99
C ASP A 146 48.81 -1.46 -19.48
N VAL A 147 48.17 -0.68 -20.35
CA VAL A 147 48.30 -0.85 -21.80
C VAL A 147 49.24 0.22 -22.35
N PRO A 148 50.27 -0.14 -23.15
CA PRO A 148 51.12 0.84 -23.80
C PRO A 148 50.29 1.73 -24.74
N VAL A 149 50.49 3.05 -24.66
CA VAL A 149 49.80 4.01 -25.53
C VAL A 149 50.29 3.80 -26.97
N LEU A 150 49.39 3.41 -27.87
CA LEU A 150 49.70 2.97 -29.24
C LEU A 150 50.05 4.11 -30.22
N TYR A 151 50.08 5.37 -29.78
CA TYR A 151 50.35 6.52 -30.64
C TYR A 151 51.57 7.32 -30.17
N ASP A 152 52.67 7.12 -30.89
CA ASP A 152 54.02 7.68 -30.71
C ASP A 152 54.12 9.19 -31.04
N GLU A 153 53.02 9.84 -31.45
CA GLU A 153 53.03 11.22 -31.96
C GLU A 153 52.62 12.28 -30.92
N CYS A 154 52.16 11.87 -29.75
CA CYS A 154 51.92 12.78 -28.62
C CYS A 154 53.09 12.64 -27.65
N GLY A 155 53.86 13.70 -27.46
CA GLY A 155 55.06 13.78 -26.60
C GLY A 155 54.80 13.54 -25.11
N CYS A 156 54.33 12.34 -24.76
CA CYS A 156 54.21 11.83 -23.42
C CYS A 156 55.22 10.71 -23.27
N ASP A 157 56.29 11.01 -22.53
CA ASP A 157 57.21 10.07 -21.87
C ASP A 157 56.63 8.64 -21.73
N ASP A 158 57.24 7.68 -22.45
CA ASP A 158 56.89 6.24 -22.52
C ASP A 158 56.89 5.51 -21.16
N THR A 159 57.19 6.21 -20.08
CA THR A 159 57.08 5.71 -18.70
C THR A 159 55.66 5.79 -18.12
N ARG A 160 54.70 6.40 -18.83
CA ARG A 160 53.31 6.56 -18.35
C ARG A 160 52.36 5.53 -18.98
N CYS A 161 52.28 4.36 -18.36
CA CYS A 161 51.16 3.45 -18.56
C CYS A 161 49.85 4.08 -18.04
N ALA A 162 48.74 3.85 -18.75
CA ALA A 162 47.39 4.19 -18.29
C ALA A 162 46.54 2.92 -18.22
N PRO A 163 45.72 2.73 -17.17
CA PRO A 163 44.87 1.56 -17.03
C PRO A 163 43.78 1.59 -18.11
N ASN A 164 43.66 0.53 -18.89
CA ASN A 164 42.68 0.46 -20.00
C ASN A 164 41.41 -0.32 -19.62
N ARG A 165 41.31 -0.79 -18.37
CA ARG A 165 40.12 -1.49 -17.89
C ARG A 165 39.91 -1.24 -16.40
N ILE A 166 38.74 -0.71 -16.04
CA ILE A 166 38.28 -0.68 -14.65
C ILE A 166 37.63 -2.05 -14.39
N LEU A 167 38.13 -2.80 -13.42
CA LEU A 167 37.46 -3.99 -12.92
C LEU A 167 36.62 -3.58 -11.72
N GLU A 168 35.30 -3.62 -11.90
CA GLU A 168 34.34 -3.49 -10.82
C GLU A 168 34.39 -4.78 -9.97
N THR A 169 34.67 -4.62 -8.68
CA THR A 169 34.83 -5.71 -7.71
C THR A 169 34.07 -5.39 -6.43
N TYR A 170 34.14 -6.28 -5.44
CA TYR A 170 33.59 -6.07 -4.12
C TYR A 170 34.59 -6.45 -3.03
N ALA A 171 34.35 -5.93 -1.83
CA ALA A 171 35.05 -6.36 -0.63
C ALA A 171 34.03 -6.61 0.50
N PHE A 172 34.21 -7.71 1.22
CA PHE A 172 33.49 -7.93 2.47
C PHE A 172 34.18 -7.17 3.61
N ASP A 173 33.39 -6.74 4.59
CA ASP A 173 33.88 -6.15 5.84
C ASP A 173 32.98 -6.58 7.01
N VAL A 174 33.48 -6.39 8.24
CA VAL A 174 32.75 -6.66 9.48
C VAL A 174 32.77 -5.43 10.37
N LEU A 175 31.59 -4.85 10.58
CA LEU A 175 31.39 -3.78 11.54
C LEU A 175 31.16 -4.40 12.93
N VAL A 176 31.73 -3.78 13.95
CA VAL A 176 31.67 -4.25 15.34
C VAL A 176 30.95 -3.20 16.18
N ASP A 177 29.97 -3.65 16.97
CA ASP A 177 29.22 -2.87 17.97
C ASP A 177 28.62 -1.56 17.43
N GLN A 178 28.25 -1.55 16.15
CA GLN A 178 27.47 -0.45 15.59
C GLN A 178 26.03 -0.52 16.13
N PRO A 179 25.41 0.64 16.41
CA PRO A 179 24.03 0.68 16.87
C PRO A 179 23.11 0.09 15.79
N LEU A 180 22.26 -0.86 16.19
CA LEU A 180 21.25 -1.41 15.29
C LEU A 180 20.23 -0.30 14.95
N PRO A 181 19.71 -0.27 13.71
CA PRO A 181 18.60 0.60 13.37
C PRO A 181 17.46 0.36 14.34
N ALA A 182 16.85 1.44 14.86
CA ALA A 182 15.64 1.30 15.66
C ALA A 182 14.61 0.53 14.81
N PRO A 183 13.98 -0.54 15.34
CA PRO A 183 12.97 -1.27 14.58
C PRO A 183 11.92 -0.27 14.10
N ALA A 184 11.67 -0.24 12.79
CA ALA A 184 10.59 0.57 12.25
C ALA A 184 9.30 0.09 12.93
N ALA A 185 8.70 0.92 13.76
CA ALA A 185 7.51 0.54 14.51
C ALA A 185 6.38 0.23 13.50
N PRO A 186 5.85 -1.01 13.41
CA PRO A 186 4.59 -1.21 12.72
C PRO A 186 3.51 -0.43 13.47
N PHE A 187 2.85 0.49 12.78
CA PHE A 187 1.86 1.39 13.36
C PHE A 187 0.67 0.61 13.91
N ALA A 188 0.24 0.95 15.12
CA ALA A 188 -1.12 0.68 15.56
C ALA A 188 -2.09 1.48 14.67
N PRO A 189 -3.34 1.02 14.45
CA PRO A 189 -4.29 1.75 13.61
C PRO A 189 -4.47 3.18 14.12
N VAL A 190 -4.53 4.13 13.20
CA VAL A 190 -4.79 5.53 13.53
C VAL A 190 -6.30 5.69 13.69
N LEU A 191 -6.72 6.09 14.89
CA LEU A 191 -8.11 6.44 15.15
C LEU A 191 -8.33 7.89 14.72
N GLU A 192 -9.32 8.13 13.89
CA GLU A 192 -9.75 9.48 13.49
C GLU A 192 -11.17 9.73 13.94
N TRP A 193 -11.43 10.86 14.59
CA TRP A 193 -12.78 11.27 14.91
C TRP A 193 -13.45 11.91 13.69
N ILE A 194 -14.42 11.22 13.08
CA ILE A 194 -15.12 11.68 11.88
C ILE A 194 -16.43 12.44 12.18
N SER A 195 -17.21 12.01 13.17
CA SER A 195 -18.49 12.64 13.49
C SER A 195 -18.99 12.32 14.90
N THR A 196 -20.04 13.02 15.33
CA THR A 196 -20.72 12.78 16.62
C THR A 196 -22.20 12.60 16.39
N LEU A 197 -22.76 11.50 16.91
CA LEU A 197 -24.20 11.34 17.03
C LEU A 197 -24.66 12.15 18.23
N ALA A 198 -25.41 13.22 17.97
CA ALA A 198 -25.88 14.14 19.00
C ALA A 198 -26.92 13.45 19.91
N LEU A 199 -26.48 13.05 21.10
CA LEU A 199 -27.33 12.51 22.16
C LEU A 199 -26.68 12.77 23.52
N PRO A 200 -26.97 13.91 24.16
CA PRO A 200 -26.38 14.26 25.45
C PRO A 200 -26.64 13.17 26.50
N ARG A 201 -25.66 12.94 27.37
CA ARG A 201 -25.65 11.94 28.44
C ARG A 201 -25.78 10.51 27.90
N ALA A 202 -25.19 10.25 26.73
CA ALA A 202 -25.12 8.91 26.16
C ALA A 202 -24.29 8.00 27.07
N LYS A 203 -24.80 6.80 27.30
CA LYS A 203 -24.21 5.84 28.25
C LYS A 203 -24.09 4.42 27.74
N ALA A 204 -24.83 4.09 26.68
CA ALA A 204 -24.75 2.81 26.01
C ALA A 204 -24.96 3.02 24.52
N VAL A 205 -24.27 2.22 23.72
CA VAL A 205 -24.39 2.19 22.28
C VAL A 205 -24.43 0.73 21.83
N LEU A 206 -25.33 0.43 20.92
CA LEU A 206 -25.44 -0.85 20.24
C LEU A 206 -25.46 -0.58 18.74
N VAL A 207 -24.60 -1.26 18.00
CA VAL A 207 -24.59 -1.20 16.54
C VAL A 207 -25.10 -2.52 16.01
N HIS A 208 -26.00 -2.46 15.04
CA HIS A 208 -26.60 -3.63 14.44
C HIS A 208 -26.51 -3.54 12.91
N GLU A 209 -25.53 -4.26 12.35
CA GLU A 209 -25.16 -4.20 10.93
C GLU A 209 -26.28 -4.68 10.01
N SER A 210 -26.92 -5.80 10.32
CA SER A 210 -27.92 -6.40 9.43
C SER A 210 -29.18 -5.56 9.27
N SER A 211 -29.46 -4.65 10.21
CA SER A 211 -30.55 -3.67 10.07
C SER A 211 -30.07 -2.25 9.77
N GLU A 212 -28.75 -2.07 9.54
CA GLU A 212 -28.09 -0.79 9.29
C GLU A 212 -28.46 0.30 10.32
N ARG A 213 -28.51 -0.08 11.60
CA ARG A 213 -28.95 0.82 12.68
C ARG A 213 -27.96 0.90 13.83
N ILE A 214 -27.92 2.09 14.42
CA ILE A 214 -27.26 2.36 15.69
C ILE A 214 -28.34 2.72 16.71
N TYR A 215 -28.26 2.14 17.90
CA TYR A 215 -29.13 2.43 19.02
C TYR A 215 -28.27 3.00 20.14
N ALA A 216 -28.49 4.27 20.51
CA ALA A 216 -27.81 4.88 21.64
C ALA A 216 -28.80 5.15 22.76
N ALA A 217 -28.45 4.77 23.98
CA ALA A 217 -29.22 5.09 25.17
C ALA A 217 -28.58 6.23 25.95
N ALA A 218 -29.42 7.10 26.50
CA ALA A 218 -29.01 8.22 27.34
C ALA A 218 -29.94 8.43 28.52
N ASP A 219 -29.44 9.10 29.56
CA ASP A 219 -30.26 9.51 30.70
C ASP A 219 -30.89 10.89 30.47
N LEU A 220 -32.20 10.98 30.68
CA LEU A 220 -32.93 12.24 30.62
C LEU A 220 -32.81 12.98 31.95
N ALA A 221 -32.73 14.31 31.89
CA ALA A 221 -32.80 15.18 33.07
C ALA A 221 -34.25 15.66 33.25
N PRO A 222 -34.81 15.67 34.48
CA PRO A 222 -34.20 15.29 35.76
C PRO A 222 -34.23 13.77 36.07
N ASN A 223 -35.11 12.99 35.43
CA ASN A 223 -35.21 11.54 35.57
C ASN A 223 -35.64 10.92 34.23
N GLY A 224 -35.36 9.62 34.05
CA GLY A 224 -35.79 8.83 32.90
C GLY A 224 -34.67 8.49 31.92
N GLY A 225 -35.03 7.81 30.85
CA GLY A 225 -34.10 7.32 29.85
C GLY A 225 -34.66 7.50 28.44
N ILE A 226 -33.78 7.56 27.46
CA ILE A 226 -34.13 7.58 26.04
C ILE A 226 -33.28 6.57 25.30
N VAL A 227 -33.87 5.92 24.30
CA VAL A 227 -33.16 5.19 23.26
C VAL A 227 -33.41 5.89 21.94
N GLN A 228 -32.36 6.34 21.28
CA GLN A 228 -32.41 6.99 19.98
C GLN A 228 -31.87 6.04 18.91
N GLN A 229 -32.65 5.85 17.85
CA GLN A 229 -32.21 5.17 16.64
C GLN A 229 -31.50 6.16 15.71
N PHE A 230 -30.40 5.71 15.12
CA PHE A 230 -29.69 6.40 14.05
C PHE A 230 -29.45 5.43 12.88
N HIS A 231 -29.31 5.98 11.69
CA HIS A 231 -28.86 5.23 10.51
C HIS A 231 -27.36 4.95 10.61
N LEU A 232 -26.93 3.73 10.30
CA LEU A 232 -25.52 3.33 10.44
C LEU A 232 -24.58 4.18 9.58
N HIS A 233 -24.89 4.33 8.29
CA HIS A 233 -24.02 5.03 7.34
C HIS A 233 -24.06 6.55 7.42
N THR A 234 -25.21 7.14 7.75
CA THR A 234 -25.38 8.61 7.71
C THR A 234 -25.37 9.26 9.09
N GLY A 235 -25.52 8.48 10.16
CA GLY A 235 -25.70 9.00 11.52
C GLY A 235 -27.00 9.80 11.70
N ALA A 236 -27.92 9.77 10.73
CA ALA A 236 -29.16 10.54 10.81
C ALA A 236 -30.12 9.92 11.86
N PRO A 237 -30.73 10.72 12.74
CA PRO A 237 -31.70 10.21 13.71
C PRO A 237 -32.97 9.73 13.02
N ILE A 238 -33.45 8.54 13.41
CA ILE A 238 -34.65 7.89 12.83
C ILE A 238 -35.85 8.06 13.78
N ALA A 239 -35.74 7.55 15.01
CA ALA A 239 -36.84 7.54 15.97
C ALA A 239 -36.34 7.46 17.42
N PRO A 240 -36.90 8.26 18.34
CA PRO A 240 -36.67 8.13 19.78
C PRO A 240 -37.71 7.23 20.45
N LYS A 241 -37.32 6.57 21.55
CA LYS A 241 -38.20 5.95 22.53
C LYS A 241 -37.81 6.44 23.92
N THR A 242 -38.75 7.03 24.65
CA THR A 242 -38.51 7.51 26.02
C THR A 242 -39.10 6.58 27.06
N PHE A 243 -38.43 6.51 28.22
CA PHE A 243 -38.81 5.75 29.39
C PHE A 243 -38.82 6.66 30.62
N THR A 244 -39.69 6.33 31.58
CA THR A 244 -39.75 7.03 32.86
C THR A 244 -38.53 6.76 33.74
N GLU A 245 -37.86 5.64 33.49
CA GLU A 245 -36.70 5.15 34.23
C GLU A 245 -35.50 5.00 33.29
N SER A 246 -34.32 4.88 33.89
CA SER A 246 -33.04 4.82 33.20
C SER A 246 -32.84 3.51 32.41
N VAL A 247 -32.32 3.57 31.18
CA VAL A 247 -32.09 2.37 30.34
C VAL A 247 -30.74 1.74 30.68
N LEU A 248 -30.69 0.53 31.21
CA LEU A 248 -29.48 -0.09 31.76
C LEU A 248 -28.67 -0.88 30.73
N ALA A 249 -29.32 -1.53 29.76
CA ALA A 249 -28.65 -2.32 28.72
C ALA A 249 -29.53 -2.43 27.47
N LEU A 250 -28.90 -2.68 26.32
CA LEU A 250 -29.54 -2.87 25.02
C LEU A 250 -29.03 -4.16 24.37
N SER A 251 -29.90 -4.83 23.62
CA SER A 251 -29.53 -5.88 22.68
C SER A 251 -30.57 -5.97 21.57
N ALA A 252 -30.22 -6.49 20.40
CA ALA A 252 -31.13 -6.63 19.27
C ALA A 252 -31.19 -8.09 18.82
N ASN A 253 -32.33 -8.51 18.27
CA ASN A 253 -32.40 -9.82 17.63
C ASN A 253 -31.63 -9.84 16.31
N SER A 254 -31.28 -11.03 15.83
CA SER A 254 -30.42 -11.22 14.65
C SER A 254 -30.93 -10.58 13.36
N ASP A 255 -32.25 -10.54 13.15
CA ASP A 255 -32.89 -9.88 12.00
C ASP A 255 -33.11 -8.37 12.21
N GLY A 256 -32.83 -7.86 13.41
CA GLY A 256 -32.98 -6.46 13.80
C GLY A 256 -34.43 -5.96 13.83
N SER A 257 -35.44 -6.83 13.78
CA SER A 257 -36.87 -6.50 13.88
C SER A 257 -37.35 -6.18 15.30
N ARG A 258 -36.54 -6.49 16.32
CA ARG A 258 -36.83 -6.20 17.73
C ARG A 258 -35.58 -5.69 18.46
N LEU A 259 -35.78 -4.66 19.28
CA LEU A 259 -34.79 -4.20 20.25
C LEU A 259 -35.25 -4.58 21.65
N PHE A 260 -34.36 -5.18 22.42
CA PHE A 260 -34.52 -5.48 23.84
C PHE A 260 -33.81 -4.41 24.66
N ALA A 261 -34.55 -3.76 25.58
CA ALA A 261 -34.00 -2.79 26.50
C ALA A 261 -34.28 -3.23 27.95
N ALA A 262 -33.23 -3.34 28.77
CA ALA A 262 -33.40 -3.46 30.21
C ALA A 262 -33.57 -2.06 30.79
N VAL A 263 -34.71 -1.76 31.39
CA VAL A 263 -35.04 -0.46 31.96
C VAL A 263 -35.13 -0.59 33.48
N ALA A 264 -34.56 0.35 34.23
CA ALA A 264 -34.59 0.33 35.68
C ALA A 264 -36.02 0.25 36.23
N GLY A 265 -36.20 -0.45 37.35
CA GLY A 265 -37.50 -0.57 38.01
C GLY A 265 -37.81 0.65 38.87
N ALA A 266 -39.03 1.17 38.76
CA ALA A 266 -39.48 2.30 39.59
C ALA A 266 -39.50 1.93 41.08
N GLY A 267 -39.04 2.86 41.94
CA GLY A 267 -39.18 2.73 43.39
C GLY A 267 -38.48 1.51 44.03
N GLY A 268 -37.40 1.01 43.42
CA GLY A 268 -36.69 -0.18 43.92
C GLY A 268 -37.32 -1.51 43.48
N ALA A 269 -38.15 -1.49 42.42
CA ALA A 269 -38.62 -2.69 41.76
C ALA A 269 -37.51 -3.36 40.92
N SER A 270 -37.82 -4.56 40.43
CA SER A 270 -36.97 -5.25 39.45
C SER A 270 -36.91 -4.44 38.14
N ALA A 271 -35.78 -4.50 37.44
CA ALA A 271 -35.66 -3.96 36.09
C ALA A 271 -36.68 -4.63 35.15
N MET A 272 -37.19 -3.88 34.19
CA MET A 272 -38.15 -4.33 33.19
C MET A 272 -37.43 -4.62 31.87
N LEU A 273 -37.69 -5.78 31.29
CA LEU A 273 -37.33 -6.12 29.93
C LEU A 273 -38.41 -5.57 28.99
N GLU A 274 -38.06 -4.49 28.27
CA GLU A 274 -38.89 -3.85 27.27
C GLU A 274 -38.54 -4.40 25.89
N VAL A 275 -39.55 -4.88 25.15
CA VAL A 275 -39.41 -5.33 23.77
C VAL A 275 -39.97 -4.26 22.84
N LEU A 276 -39.12 -3.69 22.00
CA LEU A 276 -39.49 -2.62 21.08
C LEU A 276 -39.55 -3.15 19.65
N ASP A 277 -40.56 -2.72 18.90
CA ASP A 277 -40.70 -2.97 17.48
C ASP A 277 -39.83 -1.97 16.68
N THR A 278 -38.90 -2.46 15.89
CA THR A 278 -37.99 -1.62 15.08
C THR A 278 -38.41 -1.53 13.62
N SER A 279 -39.49 -2.22 13.22
CA SER A 279 -39.95 -2.31 11.83
C SER A 279 -40.29 -0.95 11.22
N THR A 280 -40.85 -0.04 12.02
CA THR A 280 -41.16 1.33 11.60
C THR A 280 -40.79 2.36 12.68
N PRO A 281 -40.42 3.59 12.30
CA PRO A 281 -40.16 4.68 13.26
C PRO A 281 -41.33 4.90 14.23
N ALA A 282 -42.57 4.83 13.74
CA ALA A 282 -43.77 5.03 14.54
C ALA A 282 -44.00 3.90 15.54
N ALA A 283 -43.77 2.64 15.14
CA ALA A 283 -43.87 1.49 16.05
C ALA A 283 -42.81 1.57 17.14
N PHE A 284 -41.58 1.99 16.79
CA PHE A 284 -40.50 2.14 17.75
C PHE A 284 -40.77 3.19 18.83
N SER A 285 -41.25 4.38 18.43
CA SER A 285 -41.63 5.44 19.37
C SER A 285 -42.94 5.14 20.13
N GLY A 286 -43.69 4.14 19.70
CA GLY A 286 -44.99 3.74 20.25
C GLY A 286 -44.90 2.94 21.55
N ALA A 287 -45.93 2.14 21.83
CA ALA A 287 -45.95 1.25 22.98
C ALA A 287 -44.97 0.07 22.79
N SER A 288 -44.36 -0.39 23.88
CA SER A 288 -43.54 -1.60 23.85
C SER A 288 -44.41 -2.83 23.52
N LEU A 289 -43.90 -3.75 22.71
CA LEU A 289 -44.57 -5.01 22.38
C LEU A 289 -44.80 -5.88 23.62
N ALA A 290 -43.85 -5.83 24.56
CA ALA A 290 -43.95 -6.47 25.86
C ALA A 290 -43.10 -5.72 26.88
N SER A 291 -43.52 -5.81 28.15
CA SER A 291 -42.79 -5.32 29.32
C SER A 291 -42.87 -6.39 30.40
N VAL A 292 -41.74 -6.99 30.76
CA VAL A 292 -41.68 -8.15 31.67
C VAL A 292 -40.61 -7.91 32.74
N PRO A 293 -40.89 -8.14 34.04
CA PRO A 293 -39.88 -7.97 35.07
C PRO A 293 -38.76 -9.01 34.92
N ILE A 294 -37.51 -8.55 34.98
CA ILE A 294 -36.32 -9.41 34.99
C ILE A 294 -36.13 -9.88 36.44
N PRO A 295 -36.10 -11.20 36.71
CA PRO A 295 -35.89 -11.72 38.06
C PRO A 295 -34.61 -11.20 38.71
N ASP A 296 -34.64 -10.99 40.03
CA ASP A 296 -33.47 -10.69 40.86
C ASP A 296 -32.62 -9.47 40.44
N SER A 297 -33.24 -8.50 39.77
CA SER A 297 -32.56 -7.36 39.13
C SER A 297 -32.71 -6.02 39.87
N VAL A 298 -33.21 -6.03 41.11
CA VAL A 298 -33.39 -4.81 41.92
C VAL A 298 -32.04 -4.13 42.17
N GLY A 299 -31.84 -2.95 41.58
CA GLY A 299 -30.59 -2.18 41.69
C GLY A 299 -29.38 -2.88 41.05
N ALA A 300 -29.60 -3.88 40.19
CA ALA A 300 -28.54 -4.62 39.54
C ALA A 300 -27.96 -3.86 38.35
N LYS A 301 -26.66 -4.05 38.10
CA LYS A 301 -26.07 -3.77 36.79
C LYS A 301 -26.58 -4.82 35.80
N MET A 302 -26.96 -4.37 34.61
CA MET A 302 -27.56 -5.22 33.59
C MET A 302 -26.66 -5.36 32.38
N SER A 303 -26.60 -6.57 31.82
CA SER A 303 -26.10 -6.82 30.46
C SER A 303 -27.11 -7.68 29.72
N LEU A 304 -27.30 -7.40 28.42
CA LEU A 304 -28.17 -8.16 27.53
C LEU A 304 -27.36 -8.65 26.33
N LEU A 305 -27.55 -9.90 25.93
CA LEU A 305 -26.91 -10.48 24.76
C LEU A 305 -27.86 -11.45 24.08
N VAL A 306 -28.02 -11.34 22.76
CA VAL A 306 -28.80 -12.30 21.97
C VAL A 306 -27.87 -13.34 21.39
N LEU A 307 -28.23 -14.62 21.55
CA LEU A 307 -27.50 -15.76 21.01
C LEU A 307 -27.78 -15.92 19.51
N PRO A 308 -26.88 -16.55 18.74
CA PRO A 308 -27.14 -16.94 17.36
C PRO A 308 -28.38 -17.83 17.18
N SER A 309 -28.75 -18.60 18.22
CA SER A 309 -30.00 -19.38 18.27
C SER A 309 -31.28 -18.52 18.31
N GLY A 310 -31.15 -17.22 18.59
CA GLY A 310 -32.25 -16.26 18.70
C GLY A 310 -32.77 -16.07 20.13
N GLU A 311 -32.24 -16.79 21.11
CA GLU A 311 -32.59 -16.61 22.53
C GLU A 311 -31.90 -15.37 23.12
N LEU A 312 -32.54 -14.71 24.07
CA LEU A 312 -31.96 -13.57 24.79
C LEU A 312 -31.38 -14.03 26.13
N VAL A 313 -30.19 -13.57 26.44
CA VAL A 313 -29.53 -13.74 27.74
C VAL A 313 -29.58 -12.40 28.49
N SER A 314 -30.03 -12.44 29.74
CA SER A 314 -29.88 -11.31 30.67
C SER A 314 -28.97 -11.68 31.82
N LEU A 315 -27.99 -10.83 32.11
CA LEU A 315 -27.18 -10.87 33.31
C LEU A 315 -27.59 -9.72 34.23
N ALA A 316 -28.09 -10.04 35.43
CA ALA A 316 -28.36 -9.11 36.50
C ALA A 316 -27.33 -9.29 37.61
N SER A 317 -26.44 -8.32 37.81
CA SER A 317 -25.32 -8.37 38.75
C SER A 317 -25.47 -7.33 39.86
N THR A 318 -25.47 -7.80 41.11
CA THR A 318 -25.44 -6.99 42.33
C THR A 318 -24.12 -7.22 43.06
N ALA A 319 -23.83 -6.44 44.10
CA ALA A 319 -22.60 -6.60 44.88
C ALA A 319 -22.41 -8.00 45.50
N MET A 320 -23.49 -8.76 45.74
CA MET A 320 -23.43 -10.07 46.41
C MET A 320 -23.82 -11.25 45.54
N LYS A 321 -24.51 -11.02 44.42
CA LYS A 321 -25.02 -12.10 43.55
C LYS A 321 -25.17 -11.64 42.11
N SER A 322 -25.01 -12.58 41.20
CA SER A 322 -25.29 -12.43 39.78
C SER A 322 -26.23 -13.54 39.32
N VAL A 323 -27.23 -13.18 38.53
CA VAL A 323 -28.20 -14.10 37.95
C VAL A 323 -28.15 -13.98 36.44
N ILE A 324 -27.90 -15.10 35.76
CA ILE A 324 -28.00 -15.23 34.31
C ILE A 324 -29.31 -15.95 34.00
N GLN A 325 -30.07 -15.42 33.05
CA GLN A 325 -31.36 -15.98 32.63
C GLN A 325 -31.45 -15.97 31.10
N LEU A 326 -31.76 -17.12 30.52
CA LEU A 326 -32.16 -17.29 29.12
C LEU A 326 -33.65 -17.03 28.96
N TRP A 327 -34.01 -16.37 27.88
CA TRP A 327 -35.37 -15.97 27.56
C TRP A 327 -35.75 -16.48 26.17
N ASN A 328 -36.93 -17.08 26.08
CA ASN A 328 -37.58 -17.31 24.80
C ASN A 328 -38.29 -16.02 24.37
N VAL A 329 -37.70 -15.33 23.41
CA VAL A 329 -38.21 -14.06 22.86
C VAL A 329 -39.13 -14.25 21.65
N GLY A 330 -39.28 -15.49 21.16
CA GLY A 330 -40.30 -15.87 20.19
C GLY A 330 -41.70 -15.91 20.80
N ALA A 331 -41.80 -16.14 22.12
CA ALA A 331 -43.03 -15.99 22.87
C ALA A 331 -43.37 -14.51 23.10
N THR A 332 -44.66 -14.16 23.06
CA THR A 332 -45.16 -12.81 23.36
C THR A 332 -46.17 -12.89 24.51
N PRO A 333 -45.84 -12.41 25.73
CA PRO A 333 -44.57 -11.77 26.12
C PRO A 333 -43.40 -12.77 26.19
N PRO A 334 -42.14 -12.29 26.17
CA PRO A 334 -40.98 -13.15 26.38
C PRO A 334 -41.09 -13.91 27.70
N THR A 335 -40.73 -15.19 27.68
CA THR A 335 -40.81 -16.06 28.86
C THR A 335 -39.43 -16.56 29.26
N PRO A 336 -39.09 -16.57 30.57
CA PRO A 336 -37.85 -17.16 31.05
C PRO A 336 -37.84 -18.66 30.77
N ILE A 337 -36.72 -19.18 30.27
CA ILE A 337 -36.51 -20.61 30.11
C ILE A 337 -36.18 -21.18 31.49
N ALA A 338 -37.05 -22.04 32.02
CA ALA A 338 -36.98 -22.51 33.41
C ALA A 338 -35.68 -23.26 33.75
N THR A 339 -35.12 -24.00 32.79
CA THR A 339 -33.81 -24.68 32.91
C THR A 339 -32.67 -23.85 32.34
N GLY A 340 -32.90 -22.57 32.04
CA GLY A 340 -31.94 -21.68 31.42
C GLY A 340 -31.46 -20.58 32.36
N SER A 341 -31.34 -20.88 33.65
CA SER A 341 -30.93 -19.91 34.67
C SER A 341 -29.76 -20.41 35.50
N ALA A 342 -28.82 -19.52 35.82
CA ALA A 342 -27.75 -19.78 36.78
C ALA A 342 -27.61 -18.62 37.77
N GLN A 343 -27.29 -18.95 39.01
CA GLN A 343 -26.92 -17.98 40.03
C GLN A 343 -25.48 -18.20 40.48
N VAL A 344 -24.74 -17.10 40.54
CA VAL A 344 -23.38 -17.04 41.07
C VAL A 344 -23.37 -16.08 42.25
N ASN A 345 -22.85 -16.48 43.41
CA ASN A 345 -22.90 -15.70 44.66
C ASN A 345 -21.77 -14.65 44.76
N VAL A 346 -21.52 -13.96 43.65
CA VAL A 346 -20.55 -12.86 43.53
C VAL A 346 -20.97 -11.96 42.36
N ALA A 347 -20.51 -10.71 42.37
CA ALA A 347 -20.73 -9.77 41.28
C ALA A 347 -19.91 -10.18 40.03
N LEU A 348 -20.62 -10.42 38.93
CA LEU A 348 -20.05 -10.65 37.61
C LEU A 348 -20.05 -9.34 36.81
N VAL A 349 -19.06 -9.21 35.93
CA VAL A 349 -18.78 -8.04 35.10
C VAL A 349 -18.51 -8.51 33.68
N GLY A 350 -19.08 -7.78 32.72
CA GLY A 350 -19.07 -8.16 31.31
C GLY A 350 -19.91 -9.41 31.03
N LEU A 351 -20.29 -9.55 29.77
CA LEU A 351 -20.97 -10.72 29.24
C LEU A 351 -20.64 -10.79 27.76
N THR A 352 -19.89 -11.80 27.36
CA THR A 352 -19.44 -11.98 25.98
C THR A 352 -19.66 -13.42 25.52
N LEU A 353 -19.77 -13.62 24.22
CA LEU A 353 -20.07 -14.90 23.60
C LEU A 353 -18.85 -15.43 22.86
N ALA A 354 -18.53 -16.70 23.10
CA ALA A 354 -17.50 -17.43 22.39
C ALA A 354 -17.79 -17.54 20.88
N SER A 355 -16.77 -17.89 20.10
CA SER A 355 -16.90 -18.08 18.66
C SER A 355 -17.78 -19.29 18.29
N ASP A 356 -17.94 -20.26 19.19
CA ASP A 356 -18.84 -21.41 19.04
C ASP A 356 -20.34 -21.04 19.05
N GLY A 357 -20.67 -19.82 19.47
CA GLY A 357 -22.04 -19.31 19.54
C GLY A 357 -22.89 -19.87 20.69
N ILE A 358 -22.31 -20.68 21.58
CA ILE A 358 -23.01 -21.37 22.67
C ILE A 358 -22.38 -21.17 24.04
N THR A 359 -21.10 -20.83 24.13
CA THR A 359 -20.39 -20.62 25.40
C THR A 359 -20.37 -19.14 25.77
N LEU A 360 -20.91 -18.80 26.95
CA LEU A 360 -20.89 -17.45 27.50
C LEU A 360 -19.76 -17.29 28.50
N TYR A 361 -19.09 -16.14 28.49
CA TYR A 361 -18.08 -15.77 29.49
C TYR A 361 -18.51 -14.53 30.26
N ALA A 362 -18.30 -14.56 31.58
CA ALA A 362 -18.46 -13.42 32.48
C ALA A 362 -17.39 -13.46 33.57
N ALA A 363 -16.82 -12.32 33.94
CA ALA A 363 -15.71 -12.27 34.89
C ALA A 363 -16.18 -11.83 36.27
N GLU A 364 -15.60 -12.39 37.33
CA GLU A 364 -15.64 -11.75 38.64
C GLU A 364 -14.74 -10.51 38.62
N ALA A 365 -15.02 -9.53 39.49
CA ALA A 365 -14.08 -8.42 39.71
C ALA A 365 -12.73 -8.89 40.34
N SER A 366 -12.63 -10.15 40.76
CA SER A 366 -11.47 -10.77 41.37
C SER A 366 -10.53 -11.37 40.31
N ASN A 367 -10.34 -12.69 40.35
CA ASN A 367 -9.37 -13.48 39.59
C ASN A 367 -10.01 -14.73 38.96
N THR A 368 -11.32 -14.74 38.78
CA THR A 368 -12.06 -15.89 38.25
C THR A 368 -12.95 -15.47 37.09
N ILE A 369 -12.92 -16.23 36.01
CA ILE A 369 -13.88 -16.14 34.91
C ILE A 369 -14.85 -17.32 35.00
N HIS A 370 -16.13 -17.05 34.84
CA HIS A 370 -17.17 -18.05 34.74
C HIS A 370 -17.51 -18.26 33.27
N HIS A 371 -17.61 -19.53 32.85
CA HIS A 371 -18.18 -19.88 31.56
C HIS A 371 -19.42 -20.74 31.72
N PHE A 372 -20.37 -20.53 30.80
CA PHE A 372 -21.69 -21.15 30.82
C PHE A 372 -21.98 -21.72 29.43
N ASP A 373 -22.20 -23.03 29.35
CA ASP A 373 -22.70 -23.66 28.13
C ASP A 373 -24.23 -23.48 28.07
N THR A 374 -24.69 -22.72 27.08
CA THR A 374 -26.12 -22.41 26.89
C THR A 374 -26.96 -23.61 26.49
N THR A 375 -26.34 -24.71 26.04
CA THR A 375 -27.02 -25.95 25.67
C THR A 375 -27.26 -26.86 26.88
N VAL A 376 -26.57 -26.62 28.00
CA VAL A 376 -26.66 -27.43 29.21
C VAL A 376 -27.76 -26.91 30.14
N ALA A 377 -28.61 -27.82 30.61
CA ALA A 377 -29.65 -27.48 31.57
C ALA A 377 -29.06 -26.88 32.87
N ASN A 378 -29.70 -25.83 33.36
CA ASN A 378 -29.37 -24.99 34.51
C ASN A 378 -28.09 -24.17 34.38
N LEU A 379 -27.53 -24.02 33.16
CA LEU A 379 -26.37 -23.16 32.90
C LEU A 379 -25.25 -23.38 33.93
N ASN A 380 -24.87 -24.62 34.20
CA ASN A 380 -23.98 -24.92 35.32
C ASN A 380 -22.65 -24.14 35.22
N PRO A 381 -22.35 -23.20 36.13
CA PRO A 381 -21.16 -22.36 36.02
C PRO A 381 -19.90 -23.21 36.14
N GLN A 382 -19.01 -23.08 35.17
CA GLN A 382 -17.65 -23.59 35.25
C GLN A 382 -16.70 -22.42 35.46
N THR A 383 -15.64 -22.64 36.25
CA THR A 383 -14.70 -21.58 36.58
C THR A 383 -13.35 -21.79 35.92
N VAL A 384 -12.75 -20.68 35.50
CA VAL A 384 -11.43 -20.58 34.95
C VAL A 384 -10.65 -19.60 35.84
N ALA A 385 -9.60 -20.09 36.47
CA ALA A 385 -8.74 -19.25 37.29
C ALA A 385 -7.85 -18.40 36.38
N ILE A 386 -7.80 -17.10 36.64
CA ILE A 386 -6.95 -16.14 35.94
C ILE A 386 -6.09 -15.36 36.93
N THR A 387 -5.11 -14.62 36.42
CA THR A 387 -4.32 -13.70 37.24
C THR A 387 -4.90 -12.30 37.10
N GLY A 388 -5.43 -11.72 38.18
CA GLY A 388 -6.07 -10.41 38.09
C GLY A 388 -6.74 -9.89 39.35
N SER A 389 -7.00 -8.58 39.36
CA SER A 389 -7.88 -7.93 40.34
C SER A 389 -8.49 -6.66 39.74
N GLY A 390 -9.74 -6.38 40.07
CA GLY A 390 -10.45 -5.18 39.62
C GLY A 390 -10.85 -5.22 38.15
N ILE A 391 -11.33 -6.36 37.65
CA ILE A 391 -11.78 -6.54 36.26
C ILE A 391 -12.99 -5.65 35.98
N VAL A 392 -12.95 -4.93 34.85
CA VAL A 392 -13.98 -3.94 34.43
C VAL A 392 -14.77 -4.40 33.21
N ALA A 393 -14.12 -5.09 32.27
CA ALA A 393 -14.76 -5.68 31.10
C ALA A 393 -13.96 -6.87 30.62
N ILE A 394 -14.63 -7.77 29.90
CA ILE A 394 -14.09 -9.00 29.32
C ILE A 394 -14.67 -9.15 27.92
N GLU A 395 -13.82 -9.57 26.98
CA GLU A 395 -14.21 -9.86 25.60
C GLU A 395 -13.51 -11.13 25.10
N VAL A 396 -14.15 -11.80 24.14
CA VAL A 396 -13.55 -12.93 23.42
C VAL A 396 -12.86 -12.42 22.16
N VAL A 397 -11.59 -12.80 21.99
CA VAL A 397 -10.82 -12.59 20.78
C VAL A 397 -11.11 -13.77 19.85
N LYS A 398 -12.03 -13.57 18.92
CA LYS A 398 -12.40 -14.58 17.92
C LYS A 398 -11.20 -14.84 17.00
N SER A 399 -10.77 -16.09 16.91
CA SER A 399 -9.64 -16.49 16.06
C SER A 399 -9.95 -17.78 15.29
N THR A 400 -9.12 -18.11 14.31
CA THR A 400 -9.19 -19.41 13.60
C THR A 400 -8.56 -20.57 14.41
N ALA A 401 -8.01 -20.26 15.58
CA ALA A 401 -7.47 -21.18 16.59
C ALA A 401 -8.37 -21.13 17.86
N PRO A 402 -8.07 -21.79 19.00
CA PRO A 402 -8.96 -21.71 20.16
C PRO A 402 -9.18 -20.25 20.60
N ASP A 403 -10.38 -19.96 21.08
CA ASP A 403 -10.74 -18.62 21.54
C ASP A 403 -9.75 -18.12 22.59
N LEU A 404 -9.28 -16.88 22.43
CA LEU A 404 -8.55 -16.19 23.48
C LEU A 404 -9.53 -15.31 24.25
N ILE A 405 -9.24 -15.13 25.52
CA ILE A 405 -10.01 -14.28 26.40
C ILE A 405 -9.15 -13.07 26.76
N THR A 406 -9.70 -11.88 26.57
CA THR A 406 -9.06 -10.64 26.96
C THR A 406 -9.92 -9.87 27.95
N TRP A 407 -9.30 -9.23 28.92
CA TRP A 407 -10.00 -8.41 29.90
C TRP A 407 -9.18 -7.20 30.29
N ILE A 408 -9.88 -6.19 30.80
CA ILE A 408 -9.29 -4.96 31.32
C ILE A 408 -9.46 -4.86 32.83
N GLU A 409 -8.42 -4.38 33.51
CA GLU A 409 -8.34 -4.24 34.96
C GLU A 409 -8.10 -2.77 35.32
N ASN A 410 -8.84 -2.23 36.29
CA ASN A 410 -8.65 -0.84 36.71
C ASN A 410 -7.45 -0.67 37.67
N ILE A 411 -7.06 -1.73 38.38
CA ILE A 411 -5.94 -1.70 39.33
C ILE A 411 -5.13 -2.99 39.11
N PRO A 412 -3.97 -2.94 38.41
CA PRO A 412 -3.11 -1.77 38.19
C PRO A 412 -3.22 -1.09 36.79
N LYS A 413 -4.38 -1.10 36.11
CA LYS A 413 -4.58 -0.55 34.74
C LYS A 413 -3.92 -1.39 33.67
N ASN A 414 -4.47 -2.58 33.42
CA ASN A 414 -3.92 -3.52 32.45
C ASN A 414 -4.99 -3.98 31.47
N LEU A 415 -4.56 -4.30 30.25
CA LEU A 415 -5.22 -5.27 29.39
C LEU A 415 -4.48 -6.61 29.52
N LYS A 416 -5.21 -7.69 29.73
CA LYS A 416 -4.64 -9.04 29.81
C LYS A 416 -5.20 -9.92 28.72
N LEU A 417 -4.41 -10.93 28.37
CA LEU A 417 -4.76 -11.93 27.37
C LEU A 417 -4.43 -13.31 27.93
N ALA A 418 -5.36 -14.25 27.78
CA ALA A 418 -5.19 -15.64 28.17
C ALA A 418 -5.85 -16.57 27.14
N ASN A 419 -5.44 -17.83 27.16
CA ASN A 419 -6.19 -18.90 26.49
C ASN A 419 -7.56 -19.08 27.19
N SER A 420 -8.48 -19.77 26.51
CA SER A 420 -9.81 -20.12 27.06
C SER A 420 -9.76 -20.95 28.36
N ASP A 421 -8.62 -21.59 28.66
CA ASP A 421 -8.36 -22.35 29.88
C ASP A 421 -7.80 -21.50 31.04
N GLY A 422 -7.60 -20.21 30.83
CA GLY A 422 -7.08 -19.25 31.83
C GLY A 422 -5.55 -19.11 31.84
N THR A 423 -4.83 -19.88 31.02
CA THR A 423 -3.38 -19.76 30.89
C THR A 423 -3.02 -18.37 30.35
N ALA A 424 -2.34 -17.56 31.17
CA ALA A 424 -1.96 -16.21 30.81
C ALA A 424 -0.96 -16.20 29.64
N LEU A 425 -1.29 -15.44 28.59
CA LEU A 425 -0.42 -15.18 27.44
C LEU A 425 0.38 -13.90 27.64
N GLY A 426 -0.17 -12.94 28.38
CA GLY A 426 0.59 -11.84 28.94
C GLY A 426 -0.25 -10.63 29.34
N THR A 427 0.42 -9.53 29.65
CA THR A 427 -0.19 -8.31 30.19
C THR A 427 0.35 -7.07 29.47
N ILE A 428 -0.54 -6.18 29.09
CA ILE A 428 -0.24 -4.89 28.48
C ILE A 428 -0.64 -3.78 29.47
N PRO A 429 0.32 -2.99 29.98
CA PRO A 429 0.01 -1.86 30.86
C PRO A 429 -0.70 -0.76 30.07
N LEU A 430 -1.81 -0.25 30.60
CA LEU A 430 -2.58 0.83 30.00
C LEU A 430 -2.21 2.18 30.62
N PRO A 431 -2.18 3.27 29.83
CA PRO A 431 -1.78 4.58 30.35
C PRO A 431 -2.79 5.12 31.38
N GLU A 432 -4.08 4.93 31.12
CA GLU A 432 -5.19 5.47 31.90
C GLU A 432 -6.17 4.38 32.37
N PRO A 433 -6.99 4.64 33.42
CA PRO A 433 -8.04 3.74 33.89
C PRO A 433 -8.99 3.28 32.77
N PRO A 434 -9.06 1.97 32.47
CA PRO A 434 -9.95 1.47 31.42
C PRO A 434 -11.40 1.37 31.90
N VAL A 435 -12.35 1.64 31.00
CA VAL A 435 -13.80 1.67 31.26
C VAL A 435 -14.55 0.65 30.40
N ALA A 436 -14.25 0.58 29.10
CA ALA A 436 -14.89 -0.34 28.17
C ALA A 436 -13.88 -0.92 27.19
N LEU A 437 -14.18 -2.12 26.68
CA LEU A 437 -13.34 -2.90 25.80
C LEU A 437 -14.18 -3.37 24.61
N ALA A 438 -13.62 -3.30 23.41
CA ALA A 438 -14.19 -3.90 22.21
C ALA A 438 -13.09 -4.59 21.42
N VAL A 439 -13.38 -5.73 20.80
CA VAL A 439 -12.41 -6.52 20.03
C VAL A 439 -12.88 -6.66 18.60
N ALA A 440 -11.98 -6.43 17.64
CA ALA A 440 -12.26 -6.62 16.22
C ALA A 440 -12.54 -8.08 15.89
N SER A 441 -13.43 -8.32 14.92
CA SER A 441 -13.86 -9.66 14.50
C SER A 441 -12.70 -10.57 14.07
N GLY A 442 -11.60 -10.01 13.56
CA GLY A 442 -10.39 -10.75 13.19
C GLY A 442 -9.43 -11.04 14.34
N GLY A 443 -9.74 -10.62 15.57
CA GLY A 443 -8.96 -10.91 16.78
C GLY A 443 -7.57 -10.27 16.84
N ARG A 444 -7.22 -9.40 15.87
CA ARG A 444 -5.92 -8.72 15.79
C ARG A 444 -5.86 -7.43 16.60
N LEU A 445 -6.98 -6.73 16.70
CA LEU A 445 -7.07 -5.40 17.31
C LEU A 445 -8.10 -5.42 18.43
N ALA A 446 -7.75 -4.77 19.53
CA ALA A 446 -8.67 -4.40 20.59
C ALA A 446 -8.68 -2.87 20.74
N TYR A 447 -9.80 -2.33 21.19
CA TYR A 447 -9.97 -0.92 21.45
C TYR A 447 -10.41 -0.76 22.89
N VAL A 448 -9.73 0.13 23.61
CA VAL A 448 -9.98 0.39 25.02
C VAL A 448 -10.41 1.83 25.19
N LEU A 449 -11.60 2.03 25.74
CA LEU A 449 -12.04 3.34 26.23
C LEU A 449 -11.51 3.53 27.65
N MET A 450 -10.81 4.63 27.89
CA MET A 450 -10.19 4.97 29.16
C MET A 450 -10.73 6.31 29.67
N GLN A 451 -10.84 6.44 30.99
CA GLN A 451 -11.29 7.67 31.65
C GLN A 451 -10.25 8.10 32.70
N PRO A 452 -9.40 9.10 32.40
CA PRO A 452 -8.48 9.65 33.40
C PRO A 452 -9.26 10.34 34.53
N ALA A 453 -8.64 10.42 35.71
CA ALA A 453 -9.22 11.09 36.88
C ALA A 453 -9.44 12.60 36.65
N ALA A 454 -8.60 13.21 35.80
CA ALA A 454 -8.74 14.58 35.33
C ALA A 454 -8.42 14.62 33.83
N GLY A 455 -9.37 15.07 33.02
CA GLY A 455 -9.22 15.17 31.57
C GLY A 455 -10.30 14.42 30.78
N PRO A 456 -10.28 14.53 29.44
CA PRO A 456 -11.22 13.84 28.60
C PRO A 456 -10.96 12.33 28.61
N ALA A 457 -12.01 11.53 28.47
CA ALA A 457 -11.95 10.14 28.05
C ALA A 457 -11.17 10.01 26.74
N GLN A 458 -10.47 8.90 26.61
CA GLN A 458 -9.61 8.60 25.48
C GLN A 458 -9.86 7.20 24.99
N VAL A 459 -9.78 7.00 23.68
CA VAL A 459 -9.82 5.68 23.07
C VAL A 459 -8.43 5.34 22.57
N ILE A 460 -7.94 4.14 22.89
CA ILE A 460 -6.66 3.64 22.41
C ILE A 460 -6.85 2.31 21.69
N SER A 461 -6.15 2.13 20.58
CA SER A 461 -6.05 0.85 19.90
C SER A 461 -4.91 0.00 20.47
N VAL A 462 -5.11 -1.32 20.51
CA VAL A 462 -4.14 -2.30 21.00
C VAL A 462 -3.99 -3.40 19.94
N ASN A 463 -2.78 -3.58 19.44
CA ASN A 463 -2.45 -4.63 18.48
C ASN A 463 -2.11 -5.94 19.20
N LEU A 464 -3.12 -6.78 19.41
CA LEU A 464 -3.00 -8.06 20.09
C LEU A 464 -2.07 -9.02 19.36
N HIS A 465 -2.02 -8.96 18.02
CA HIS A 465 -1.13 -9.81 17.24
C HIS A 465 0.35 -9.46 17.46
N ARG A 466 0.70 -8.17 17.47
CA ARG A 466 2.05 -7.70 17.80
C ARG A 466 2.43 -8.09 19.22
N PHE A 467 1.51 -7.92 20.15
CA PHE A 467 1.74 -8.31 21.54
C PHE A 467 2.07 -9.80 21.67
N LEU A 468 1.34 -10.67 20.97
CA LEU A 468 1.61 -12.11 20.94
C LEU A 468 2.95 -12.45 20.26
N ALA A 469 3.41 -11.63 19.32
CA ALA A 469 4.68 -11.82 18.62
C ALA A 469 5.90 -11.37 19.46
N ASP A 470 5.78 -10.28 20.22
CA ASP A 470 6.79 -9.83 21.18
C ASP A 470 6.14 -9.46 22.53
N PRO A 471 5.91 -10.44 23.42
CA PRO A 471 5.34 -10.20 24.74
C PRO A 471 6.29 -9.45 25.69
N THR A 472 7.58 -9.31 25.33
CA THR A 472 8.58 -8.68 26.20
C THR A 472 8.56 -7.15 26.16
N HIS A 473 7.94 -6.59 25.11
CA HIS A 473 7.75 -5.14 24.92
C HIS A 473 6.27 -4.80 24.69
N PRO A 474 5.38 -5.03 25.68
CA PRO A 474 3.93 -4.85 25.53
C PRO A 474 3.52 -3.44 25.15
N GLU A 475 4.28 -2.42 25.54
CA GLU A 475 4.04 -1.02 25.21
C GLU A 475 4.04 -0.75 23.70
N GLN A 476 4.74 -1.58 22.92
CA GLN A 476 4.80 -1.42 21.47
C GLN A 476 3.51 -1.83 20.76
N ALA A 477 2.61 -2.54 21.45
CA ALA A 477 1.30 -2.91 20.93
C ALA A 477 0.28 -1.76 21.04
N LEU A 478 0.57 -0.71 21.80
CA LEU A 478 -0.33 0.42 22.02
C LEU A 478 -0.25 1.42 20.87
N GLY A 479 -1.42 1.91 20.45
CA GLY A 479 -1.54 3.04 19.53
C GLY A 479 -1.58 4.39 20.22
N THR A 480 -1.83 5.43 19.44
CA THR A 480 -1.97 6.79 19.97
C THR A 480 -3.35 6.97 20.59
N PRO A 481 -3.46 7.41 21.86
CA PRO A 481 -4.76 7.71 22.46
C PRO A 481 -5.46 8.88 21.75
N LEU A 482 -6.72 8.70 21.38
CA LEU A 482 -7.59 9.72 20.80
C LEU A 482 -8.55 10.27 21.88
N PRO A 483 -8.45 11.55 22.29
CA PRO A 483 -9.39 12.14 23.23
C PRO A 483 -10.76 12.39 22.58
N ILE A 484 -11.84 11.99 23.25
CA ILE A 484 -13.22 12.14 22.74
C ILE A 484 -14.10 13.11 23.56
N GLY A 485 -13.83 13.32 24.85
CA GLY A 485 -14.67 14.17 25.69
C GLY A 485 -14.86 13.61 27.08
N ASN A 486 -15.71 14.20 27.91
CA ASN A 486 -15.83 13.80 29.31
C ASN A 486 -16.76 12.58 29.50
N GLN A 487 -16.53 11.81 30.56
CA GLN A 487 -17.39 10.69 31.00
C GLN A 487 -17.62 9.64 29.90
N GLY A 488 -16.54 9.05 29.39
CA GLY A 488 -16.65 7.89 28.50
C GLY A 488 -17.25 6.70 29.24
N THR A 489 -18.25 6.03 28.65
CA THR A 489 -19.06 5.01 29.35
C THR A 489 -19.17 3.67 28.63
N ALA A 490 -19.28 3.66 27.30
CA ALA A 490 -19.48 2.45 26.52
C ALA A 490 -18.78 2.53 25.16
N LEU A 491 -18.50 1.35 24.61
CA LEU A 491 -17.82 1.18 23.34
C LEU A 491 -18.54 0.12 22.53
N ALA A 492 -18.74 0.36 21.24
CA ALA A 492 -19.25 -0.62 20.28
C ALA A 492 -18.44 -0.56 18.99
N LEU A 493 -18.29 -1.69 18.29
CA LEU A 493 -17.46 -1.81 17.10
C LEU A 493 -18.25 -2.47 15.97
N SER A 494 -18.27 -1.82 14.80
CA SER A 494 -18.94 -2.30 13.60
C SER A 494 -18.55 -1.41 12.41
N GLY A 495 -17.51 -1.83 11.66
CA GLY A 495 -16.85 -1.02 10.62
C GLY A 495 -16.09 0.19 11.17
N HIS A 496 -16.78 1.04 11.94
CA HIS A 496 -16.24 2.13 12.76
C HIS A 496 -16.34 1.78 14.24
N LEU A 497 -15.67 2.58 15.07
CA LEU A 497 -15.72 2.49 16.51
C LEU A 497 -16.64 3.59 17.07
N TYR A 498 -17.56 3.20 17.95
CA TYR A 498 -18.58 4.08 18.52
C TYR A 498 -18.36 4.19 20.02
N ALA A 499 -18.01 5.37 20.51
CA ALA A 499 -17.74 5.60 21.92
C ALA A 499 -18.80 6.55 22.52
N ALA A 500 -19.56 6.06 23.50
CA ALA A 500 -20.54 6.87 24.23
C ALA A 500 -19.83 7.72 25.28
N TYR A 501 -20.18 9.00 25.32
CA TYR A 501 -19.63 10.00 26.25
C TYR A 501 -20.69 11.07 26.58
N GLU A 502 -20.34 12.03 27.44
CA GLU A 502 -21.29 13.01 27.98
C GLU A 502 -22.05 13.81 26.92
N ASP A 503 -21.44 14.18 25.79
CA ASP A 503 -22.12 15.02 24.78
C ASP A 503 -22.79 14.22 23.65
N GLY A 504 -22.56 12.89 23.56
CA GLY A 504 -23.04 12.10 22.44
C GLY A 504 -22.37 10.75 22.28
N VAL A 505 -22.42 10.23 21.06
CA VAL A 505 -21.63 9.05 20.64
C VAL A 505 -20.62 9.50 19.59
N ALA A 506 -19.34 9.45 19.92
CA ALA A 506 -18.27 9.72 18.98
C ALA A 506 -18.16 8.55 17.99
N VAL A 507 -18.20 8.86 16.69
CA VAL A 507 -17.95 7.90 15.61
C VAL A 507 -16.51 8.09 15.18
N LEU A 508 -15.72 7.05 15.37
CA LEU A 508 -14.29 7.03 15.12
C LEU A 508 -14.01 6.10 13.95
N ASP A 509 -13.37 6.63 12.93
CA ASP A 509 -12.87 5.81 11.84
C ASP A 509 -11.59 5.10 12.26
N ILE A 510 -11.42 3.89 11.71
CA ILE A 510 -10.28 3.04 11.99
C ILE A 510 -9.47 3.01 10.70
N HIS A 511 -8.44 3.85 10.65
CA HIS A 511 -7.43 3.72 9.62
C HIS A 511 -6.47 2.64 10.07
N ASP A 512 -6.75 1.40 9.65
CA ASP A 512 -5.72 0.37 9.62
C ASP A 512 -4.53 0.96 8.87
N ALA A 513 -3.32 0.75 9.39
CA ALA A 513 -2.08 1.27 8.80
C ALA A 513 -2.17 1.14 7.28
N ASP A 514 -2.17 2.29 6.59
CA ASP A 514 -2.35 2.47 5.15
C ASP A 514 -1.68 1.29 4.44
N CYS A 515 -2.34 0.54 3.54
CA CYS A 515 -1.70 -0.63 2.93
C CYS A 515 -0.36 -0.26 2.23
N GLY A 516 -0.17 1.04 1.90
CA GLY A 516 1.11 1.61 1.51
C GLY A 516 2.22 1.50 2.56
N ASP A 517 1.93 1.37 3.85
CA ASP A 517 2.88 1.24 4.97
C ASP A 517 3.64 -0.10 4.97
N TYR A 518 3.06 -1.15 4.38
CA TYR A 518 3.83 -2.37 4.04
C TYR A 518 4.98 -2.07 3.08
N LEU A 519 4.82 -1.02 2.25
CA LEU A 519 5.84 -0.51 1.34
C LEU A 519 6.68 0.60 2.02
N LYS A 520 6.12 1.41 2.94
CA LYS A 520 6.84 2.46 3.69
C LYS A 520 7.83 1.94 4.75
N ARG A 521 7.87 0.63 5.06
CA ARG A 521 9.00 0.02 5.81
C ARG A 521 10.38 0.31 5.18
N HIS A 522 10.38 0.76 3.93
CA HIS A 522 11.54 1.05 3.11
C HIS A 522 11.58 2.54 2.77
N ALA A 523 11.48 3.43 3.78
CA ALA A 523 11.76 4.85 3.56
C ALA A 523 13.09 4.97 2.80
N CYS A 524 13.14 5.82 1.76
CA CYS A 524 14.36 6.08 1.01
C CYS A 524 15.50 6.37 2.00
N PRO A 525 16.56 5.54 2.07
CA PRO A 525 17.54 5.65 3.13
C PRO A 525 18.29 6.98 3.02
N GLY A 526 18.34 7.73 4.13
CA GLY A 526 19.44 8.65 4.38
C GLY A 526 20.66 7.80 4.71
N CYS A 527 21.66 7.80 3.84
CA CYS A 527 22.89 7.05 4.04
C CYS A 527 23.85 7.84 4.93
N ASP A 528 23.83 7.58 6.25
CA ASP A 528 24.78 8.19 7.19
C ASP A 528 26.18 7.54 7.13
N THR A 529 26.30 6.34 6.54
CA THR A 529 27.59 5.67 6.28
C THR A 529 27.63 5.13 4.85
N THR A 530 28.38 5.78 3.97
CA THR A 530 28.19 5.71 2.51
C THR A 530 28.67 4.44 1.81
N ASP A 531 29.37 3.50 2.48
CA ASP A 531 30.15 2.49 1.72
C ASP A 531 29.88 1.01 2.07
N CYS A 532 29.06 0.65 3.08
CA CYS A 532 28.83 -0.76 3.45
C CYS A 532 27.35 -1.18 3.49
N VAL A 533 26.97 -2.17 2.70
CA VAL A 533 25.62 -2.76 2.69
C VAL A 533 25.57 -3.96 3.62
N ILE A 534 24.75 -3.90 4.67
CA ILE A 534 24.65 -4.96 5.68
C ILE A 534 23.99 -6.21 5.07
N LEU A 535 24.66 -7.37 5.22
CA LEU A 535 24.23 -8.68 4.75
C LEU A 535 23.60 -9.52 5.87
N ALA A 536 24.21 -9.50 7.05
CA ALA A 536 23.75 -10.24 8.23
C ALA A 536 24.27 -9.63 9.53
N THR A 537 23.55 -9.86 10.62
CA THR A 537 23.94 -9.47 11.97
C THR A 537 24.10 -10.72 12.85
N VAL A 538 25.14 -10.77 13.66
CA VAL A 538 25.33 -11.76 14.72
C VAL A 538 25.34 -11.02 16.04
N GLN A 539 24.34 -11.30 16.87
CA GLN A 539 24.28 -10.77 18.23
C GLN A 539 25.00 -11.69 19.21
N ARG A 540 25.56 -11.12 20.27
CA ARG A 540 26.18 -11.84 21.40
C ARG A 540 27.34 -12.76 21.00
N TRP A 541 28.13 -12.32 20.03
CA TRP A 541 29.33 -13.03 19.63
C TRP A 541 30.45 -12.84 20.66
N ARG A 542 31.19 -13.91 20.93
CA ARG A 542 32.44 -13.89 21.69
C ARG A 542 33.53 -14.62 20.92
N PRO A 543 34.82 -14.26 21.09
CA PRO A 543 35.92 -15.02 20.52
C PRO A 543 35.82 -16.52 20.87
N GLY A 544 35.76 -17.37 19.83
CA GLY A 544 35.62 -18.82 19.97
C GLY A 544 34.18 -19.36 19.96
N HIS A 545 33.15 -18.52 19.93
CA HIS A 545 31.78 -18.98 19.69
C HIS A 545 31.62 -19.46 18.23
N ARG A 546 30.90 -20.56 18.04
CA ARG A 546 30.54 -21.08 16.72
C ARG A 546 29.43 -20.22 16.10
N LEU A 547 29.66 -19.78 14.88
CA LEU A 547 28.70 -19.10 14.01
C LEU A 547 27.78 -20.15 13.39
N GLU A 548 26.50 -20.08 13.72
CA GLU A 548 25.50 -21.07 13.30
C GLU A 548 24.33 -20.40 12.60
N ASN A 549 23.74 -21.13 11.64
CA ASN A 549 22.50 -20.70 11.00
C ASN A 549 21.34 -20.66 12.02
N PRO A 550 20.29 -19.86 11.76
CA PRO A 550 19.10 -19.83 12.59
C PRO A 550 18.36 -21.17 12.50
N THR A 551 17.74 -21.60 13.60
CA THR A 551 16.92 -22.82 13.66
C THR A 551 15.44 -22.51 13.49
N VAL A 552 14.67 -23.49 13.04
CA VAL A 552 13.20 -23.41 13.01
C VAL A 552 12.65 -24.56 13.87
N PRO A 553 12.00 -24.28 15.02
CA PRO A 553 11.78 -22.96 15.63
C PRO A 553 13.07 -22.29 16.15
N LEU A 554 13.02 -20.97 16.41
CA LEU A 554 14.15 -20.21 16.94
C LEU A 554 14.60 -20.77 18.30
N SER A 555 15.92 -20.91 18.48
CA SER A 555 16.54 -21.37 19.72
C SER A 555 16.59 -20.26 20.78
N ASP A 556 16.59 -20.66 22.06
CA ASP A 556 16.76 -19.72 23.18
C ASP A 556 18.16 -19.09 23.15
N PRO A 557 18.28 -17.75 23.08
CA PRO A 557 19.56 -17.04 23.08
C PRO A 557 20.45 -17.31 24.31
N ILE A 558 19.86 -17.65 25.46
CA ILE A 558 20.61 -17.97 26.68
C ILE A 558 21.22 -19.37 26.56
N ALA A 559 20.47 -20.33 26.04
CA ALA A 559 20.95 -21.70 25.80
C ALA A 559 22.04 -21.73 24.73
N ASP A 560 21.90 -20.95 23.66
CA ASP A 560 22.92 -20.82 22.61
C ASP A 560 24.21 -20.20 23.16
N ALA A 561 24.11 -19.13 23.97
CA ALA A 561 25.26 -18.53 24.63
C ALA A 561 25.99 -19.53 25.56
N ALA A 562 25.23 -20.34 26.31
CA ALA A 562 25.79 -21.40 27.16
C ALA A 562 26.48 -22.52 26.36
N ALA A 563 26.03 -22.78 25.14
CA ALA A 563 26.60 -23.76 24.21
C ALA A 563 27.77 -23.21 23.37
N GLY A 564 28.16 -21.94 23.57
CA GLY A 564 29.18 -21.27 22.78
C GLY A 564 28.76 -21.06 21.33
N ILE A 565 27.47 -20.75 21.09
CA ILE A 565 26.88 -20.56 19.77
C ILE A 565 26.45 -19.10 19.62
N ALA A 566 26.78 -18.50 18.47
CA ALA A 566 26.27 -17.21 18.05
C ALA A 566 25.55 -17.38 16.70
N ARG A 567 24.29 -16.94 16.62
CA ARG A 567 23.43 -17.18 15.45
C ARG A 567 23.58 -16.07 14.42
N ILE A 568 23.63 -16.45 13.14
CA ILE A 568 23.64 -15.55 11.99
C ILE A 568 22.19 -15.17 11.67
N ASP A 569 21.86 -13.88 11.77
CA ASP A 569 20.56 -13.32 11.42
C ASP A 569 20.70 -12.55 10.09
N ASN A 570 20.08 -13.05 9.03
CA ASN A 570 20.13 -12.44 7.69
C ASN A 570 19.09 -11.34 7.49
N ASP A 571 18.24 -11.07 8.49
CA ASP A 571 17.15 -10.08 8.43
C ASP A 571 17.45 -8.86 9.29
N LEU A 572 18.01 -9.06 10.49
CA LEU A 572 18.29 -7.99 11.43
C LEU A 572 19.33 -6.99 10.90
N GLY A 573 18.95 -5.71 10.82
CA GLY A 573 19.81 -4.61 10.36
C GLY A 573 20.01 -4.52 8.85
N ARG A 574 19.42 -5.44 8.08
CA ARG A 574 19.44 -5.43 6.60
C ARG A 574 18.30 -4.58 6.06
N ILE A 575 18.58 -3.81 5.01
CA ILE A 575 17.54 -3.14 4.21
C ILE A 575 17.12 -4.12 3.11
N VAL A 576 15.99 -4.79 3.31
CA VAL A 576 15.46 -5.78 2.36
C VAL A 576 14.52 -5.07 1.39
N VAL A 577 14.52 -5.39 0.10
CA VAL A 577 13.43 -4.98 -0.80
C VAL A 577 12.14 -5.65 -0.30
N PRO A 578 10.96 -5.00 -0.29
CA PRO A 578 9.72 -5.65 0.14
C PRO A 578 9.58 -7.00 -0.57
N SER A 579 9.57 -8.07 0.23
CA SER A 579 9.57 -9.43 -0.28
C SER A 579 8.31 -9.67 -1.11
N VAL A 580 8.27 -10.71 -1.95
CA VAL A 580 7.02 -11.13 -2.59
C VAL A 580 5.94 -11.39 -1.54
N THR A 581 6.33 -11.80 -0.32
CA THR A 581 5.43 -11.94 0.83
C THR A 581 4.92 -10.61 1.38
N ASP A 582 5.76 -9.57 1.50
CA ASP A 582 5.33 -8.22 1.92
C ASP A 582 4.50 -7.54 0.83
N LEU A 583 4.83 -7.78 -0.44
CA LEU A 583 4.02 -7.36 -1.58
C LEU A 583 2.69 -8.12 -1.60
N THR A 584 2.69 -9.43 -1.32
CA THR A 584 1.47 -10.23 -1.19
C THR A 584 0.66 -9.76 0.00
N LYS A 585 1.27 -9.39 1.12
CA LYS A 585 0.57 -8.83 2.29
C LYS A 585 0.02 -7.43 1.99
N ALA A 586 0.74 -6.59 1.26
CA ALA A 586 0.26 -5.29 0.79
C ALA A 586 -0.89 -5.47 -0.21
N ILE A 587 -0.77 -6.38 -1.16
CA ILE A 587 -1.82 -6.73 -2.14
C ILE A 587 -3.02 -7.36 -1.44
N THR A 588 -2.80 -8.27 -0.49
CA THR A 588 -3.89 -8.92 0.27
C THR A 588 -4.56 -7.89 1.17
N CYS A 589 -3.82 -6.99 1.83
CA CYS A 589 -4.35 -5.81 2.51
C CYS A 589 -5.20 -4.96 1.54
N ILE A 590 -4.68 -4.63 0.35
CA ILE A 590 -5.42 -3.87 -0.66
C ILE A 590 -6.66 -4.64 -1.15
N LEU A 591 -6.62 -5.96 -1.26
CA LEU A 591 -7.76 -6.78 -1.67
C LEU A 591 -8.80 -6.92 -0.57
N ASP A 592 -8.36 -7.01 0.69
CA ASP A 592 -9.19 -7.16 1.88
C ASP A 592 -9.82 -5.81 2.31
N HIS A 593 -9.13 -4.69 2.05
CA HIS A 593 -9.58 -3.33 2.42
C HIS A 593 -10.05 -2.48 1.22
N GLY A 594 -9.65 -2.83 -0.01
CA GLY A 594 -9.93 -2.07 -1.24
C GLY A 594 -11.16 -2.51 -2.03
N LEU A 595 -12.03 -3.34 -1.45
CA LEU A 595 -13.31 -3.72 -2.06
C LEU A 595 -14.49 -3.68 -1.07
N ASN A 596 -14.58 -2.64 -0.24
CA ASN A 596 -15.87 -2.26 0.36
C ASN A 596 -16.66 -1.31 -0.58
N GLY A 597 -16.89 -1.78 -1.81
CA GLY A 597 -17.60 -1.03 -2.84
C GLY A 597 -17.91 -1.86 -4.07
N GLY A 598 -18.70 -2.94 -3.90
CA GLY A 598 -19.37 -3.65 -4.99
C GLY A 598 -18.65 -4.92 -5.49
N ASN A 599 -19.25 -6.07 -5.17
CA ASN A 599 -19.29 -7.13 -6.17
C ASN A 599 -19.86 -6.50 -7.45
N GLY A 600 -19.08 -6.42 -8.52
CA GLY A 600 -19.63 -6.04 -9.83
C GLY A 600 -20.83 -6.93 -10.11
N GLU A 601 -21.98 -6.34 -10.46
CA GLU A 601 -23.16 -7.10 -10.83
C GLU A 601 -22.75 -8.14 -11.88
N GLN A 602 -23.12 -9.40 -11.65
CA GLN A 602 -23.05 -10.41 -12.68
C GLN A 602 -23.83 -9.87 -13.88
N GLY A 603 -23.13 -9.64 -15.01
CA GLY A 603 -23.74 -9.07 -16.20
C GLY A 603 -25.00 -9.85 -16.60
N PRO A 604 -26.05 -9.18 -17.13
CA PRO A 604 -27.30 -9.82 -17.47
C PRO A 604 -27.06 -11.01 -18.42
N PRO A 605 -27.82 -12.11 -18.30
CA PRO A 605 -27.74 -13.22 -19.24
C PRO A 605 -27.83 -12.71 -20.68
N GLY A 606 -26.90 -13.14 -21.54
CA GLY A 606 -26.89 -12.73 -22.94
C GLY A 606 -28.23 -13.04 -23.62
N PRO A 607 -28.68 -12.19 -24.57
CA PRO A 607 -29.95 -12.39 -25.27
C PRO A 607 -30.00 -13.78 -25.92
N GLN A 608 -31.15 -14.46 -25.81
CA GLN A 608 -31.38 -15.74 -26.45
C GLN A 608 -31.09 -15.63 -27.96
N GLY A 609 -30.20 -16.49 -28.47
CA GLY A 609 -29.84 -16.48 -29.88
C GLY A 609 -31.07 -16.67 -30.79
N PRO A 610 -31.10 -16.03 -31.99
CA PRO A 610 -32.22 -16.17 -32.90
C PRO A 610 -32.43 -17.64 -33.29
N GLN A 611 -33.69 -18.07 -33.33
CA GLN A 611 -34.08 -19.41 -33.77
C GLN A 611 -33.52 -19.66 -35.18
N GLY A 612 -32.75 -20.75 -35.35
CA GLY A 612 -32.16 -21.10 -36.63
C GLY A 612 -33.22 -21.25 -37.73
N GLN A 613 -32.94 -20.71 -38.92
CA GLN A 613 -33.84 -20.84 -40.06
C GLN A 613 -34.03 -22.31 -40.42
N GLN A 614 -35.28 -22.70 -40.70
CA GLN A 614 -35.64 -24.04 -41.15
C GLN A 614 -34.92 -24.35 -42.47
N GLY A 615 -34.16 -25.46 -42.50
CA GLY A 615 -33.45 -25.89 -43.70
C GLY A 615 -34.42 -26.20 -44.86
N PRO A 616 -34.02 -25.96 -46.12
CA PRO A 616 -34.86 -26.25 -47.29
C PRO A 616 -35.14 -27.76 -47.40
N ALA A 617 -36.34 -28.10 -47.89
CA ALA A 617 -36.75 -29.49 -48.12
C ALA A 617 -35.84 -30.15 -49.18
N GLY A 618 -35.33 -31.34 -48.86
CA GLY A 618 -34.50 -32.12 -49.79
C GLY A 618 -35.29 -32.59 -51.03
N PRO A 619 -34.64 -32.71 -52.20
CA PRO A 619 -35.30 -33.16 -53.43
C PRO A 619 -35.71 -34.64 -53.35
N GLN A 620 -36.88 -34.96 -53.92
CA GLN A 620 -37.44 -36.30 -53.97
C GLN A 620 -36.63 -37.22 -54.89
N GLY A 621 -36.21 -38.38 -54.38
CA GLY A 621 -35.46 -39.38 -55.15
C GLY A 621 -36.35 -40.17 -56.14
N ALA A 622 -35.80 -40.48 -57.32
CA ALA A 622 -36.48 -41.27 -58.35
C ALA A 622 -36.48 -42.78 -58.00
N PRO A 623 -37.59 -43.52 -58.23
CA PRO A 623 -37.65 -44.97 -57.98
C PRO A 623 -36.85 -45.79 -59.01
N GLY A 624 -35.99 -46.69 -58.54
CA GLY A 624 -35.33 -47.72 -59.36
C GLY A 624 -36.16 -49.01 -59.45
N PRO A 625 -36.15 -49.74 -60.58
CA PRO A 625 -36.97 -50.93 -60.79
C PRO A 625 -36.46 -52.20 -60.09
N GLN A 626 -37.43 -53.06 -59.81
CA GLN A 626 -37.45 -54.29 -59.01
C GLN A 626 -36.64 -55.45 -59.59
N GLY A 627 -35.91 -56.17 -58.73
CA GLY A 627 -35.19 -57.42 -59.09
C GLY A 627 -35.90 -58.70 -58.59
N PRO A 628 -35.53 -59.89 -59.09
CA PRO A 628 -35.93 -61.16 -58.47
C PRO A 628 -34.77 -62.01 -57.92
N ALA A 629 -34.89 -62.27 -56.62
CA ALA A 629 -34.61 -63.44 -55.77
C ALA A 629 -33.49 -64.48 -56.03
N GLY A 630 -32.70 -64.70 -54.97
CA GLY A 630 -32.12 -65.99 -54.55
C GLY A 630 -31.08 -65.83 -53.43
N PRO A 631 -30.69 -66.90 -52.71
CA PRO A 631 -31.38 -67.57 -51.60
C PRO A 631 -30.73 -67.30 -50.21
N THR A 632 -31.43 -67.76 -49.16
CA THR A 632 -31.24 -67.52 -47.72
C THR A 632 -29.84 -67.76 -47.16
N GLY A 633 -29.34 -66.78 -46.39
CA GLY A 633 -28.16 -66.89 -45.52
C GLY A 633 -28.51 -66.67 -44.02
N PRO A 634 -27.65 -67.13 -43.09
CA PRO A 634 -27.94 -67.37 -41.67
C PRO A 634 -28.21 -66.09 -40.84
N ILE A 635 -28.77 -66.27 -39.63
CA ILE A 635 -28.97 -65.18 -38.65
C ILE A 635 -27.64 -64.45 -38.44
N GLY A 636 -27.60 -63.16 -38.79
CA GLY A 636 -26.45 -62.30 -38.57
C GLY A 636 -26.23 -61.96 -37.09
N PRO A 637 -24.98 -61.74 -36.65
CA PRO A 637 -24.64 -61.45 -35.27
C PRO A 637 -25.21 -60.11 -34.79
N ALA A 638 -25.31 -59.95 -33.46
CA ALA A 638 -25.80 -58.74 -32.80
C ALA A 638 -25.11 -57.48 -33.35
N GLY A 639 -25.91 -56.48 -33.73
CA GLY A 639 -25.42 -55.24 -34.32
C GLY A 639 -24.42 -54.52 -33.41
N SER A 640 -23.31 -54.08 -34.00
CA SER A 640 -22.29 -53.26 -33.33
C SER A 640 -22.90 -51.97 -32.78
N ILE A 641 -22.45 -51.56 -31.59
CA ILE A 641 -22.69 -50.24 -31.01
C ILE A 641 -22.35 -49.18 -32.07
N GLY A 642 -23.29 -48.26 -32.32
CA GLY A 642 -23.12 -47.22 -33.32
C GLY A 642 -21.83 -46.41 -33.08
N PRO A 643 -21.14 -45.96 -34.13
CA PRO A 643 -19.92 -45.18 -33.98
C PRO A 643 -20.21 -43.94 -33.13
N GLN A 644 -19.31 -43.64 -32.21
CA GLN A 644 -19.29 -42.38 -31.47
C GLN A 644 -19.38 -41.23 -32.48
N GLY A 645 -20.32 -40.30 -32.27
CA GLY A 645 -20.52 -39.17 -33.16
C GLY A 645 -19.21 -38.41 -33.40
N PRO A 646 -19.00 -37.83 -34.60
CA PRO A 646 -17.78 -37.10 -34.90
C PRO A 646 -17.56 -36.00 -33.85
N VAL A 647 -16.30 -35.84 -33.43
CA VAL A 647 -15.89 -34.71 -32.59
C VAL A 647 -16.38 -33.43 -33.28
N GLY A 648 -17.12 -32.60 -32.54
CA GLY A 648 -17.62 -31.34 -33.07
C GLY A 648 -16.47 -30.51 -33.67
N PRO A 649 -16.71 -29.74 -34.74
CA PRO A 649 -15.66 -28.91 -35.33
C PRO A 649 -15.04 -28.06 -34.23
N GLN A 650 -13.71 -28.00 -34.22
CA GLN A 650 -12.99 -27.06 -33.36
C GLN A 650 -13.63 -25.69 -33.53
N GLY A 651 -14.05 -25.08 -32.42
CA GLY A 651 -14.60 -23.73 -32.45
C GLY A 651 -13.66 -22.81 -33.24
N PRO A 652 -14.18 -21.82 -33.97
CA PRO A 652 -13.32 -20.87 -34.67
C PRO A 652 -12.27 -20.37 -33.69
N ALA A 653 -11.02 -20.26 -34.15
CA ALA A 653 -9.98 -19.61 -33.36
C ALA A 653 -10.59 -18.32 -32.81
N GLY A 654 -10.51 -18.12 -31.49
CA GLY A 654 -10.92 -16.86 -30.90
C GLY A 654 -10.29 -15.72 -31.70
N PRO A 655 -10.98 -14.58 -31.90
CA PRO A 655 -10.36 -13.46 -32.58
C PRO A 655 -8.99 -13.24 -31.97
N ASN A 656 -7.96 -13.11 -32.82
CA ASN A 656 -6.64 -12.71 -32.34
C ASN A 656 -6.87 -11.55 -31.38
N GLY A 657 -6.33 -11.64 -30.16
CA GLY A 657 -6.38 -10.54 -29.21
C GLY A 657 -5.97 -9.28 -29.96
N VAL A 658 -6.86 -8.29 -30.01
CA VAL A 658 -6.58 -7.03 -30.68
C VAL A 658 -5.48 -6.38 -29.84
N GLY A 659 -4.23 -6.51 -30.29
CA GLY A 659 -3.15 -5.67 -29.78
C GLY A 659 -3.51 -4.20 -30.00
N PRO A 660 -3.00 -3.27 -29.17
CA PRO A 660 -3.40 -1.87 -29.20
C PRO A 660 -3.37 -1.29 -30.61
N ASP A 661 -4.46 -0.59 -30.87
CA ASP A 661 -5.10 -0.28 -32.14
C ASP A 661 -4.23 0.51 -33.13
N TRP A 662 -4.49 0.30 -34.42
CA TRP A 662 -3.90 1.07 -35.54
C TRP A 662 -4.53 2.46 -35.69
N ASP A 663 -5.59 2.73 -34.91
CA ASP A 663 -6.50 3.86 -35.02
C ASP A 663 -6.19 5.01 -34.03
N LEU A 664 -5.03 4.98 -33.37
CA LEU A 664 -4.64 6.02 -32.40
C LEU A 664 -4.22 7.34 -33.09
N PRO A 665 -4.67 8.51 -32.60
CA PRO A 665 -4.33 9.82 -33.18
C PRO A 665 -2.85 10.23 -33.03
N HIS A 666 -2.24 10.78 -34.08
CA HIS A 666 -0.89 11.36 -34.04
C HIS A 666 -0.93 12.88 -34.23
N ILE A 667 -0.08 13.60 -33.48
CA ILE A 667 0.15 15.03 -33.73
C ILE A 667 0.97 15.16 -35.00
N CYS A 668 0.43 15.85 -36.00
CA CYS A 668 1.07 15.96 -37.30
C CYS A 668 1.44 17.40 -37.70
N ASP A 669 0.84 18.41 -37.05
CA ASP A 669 1.28 19.80 -37.22
C ASP A 669 0.93 20.67 -35.99
N PHE A 670 1.66 21.77 -35.85
CA PHE A 670 1.49 22.75 -34.79
C PHE A 670 1.71 24.15 -35.36
N ASN A 671 0.83 25.11 -35.03
CA ASN A 671 0.87 26.46 -35.65
C ASN A 671 2.07 27.32 -35.22
N TRP A 672 2.96 26.79 -34.38
CA TRP A 672 4.23 27.41 -34.00
C TRP A 672 5.39 26.44 -34.20
N LYS A 673 6.55 26.98 -34.55
CA LYS A 673 7.77 26.18 -34.71
C LYS A 673 8.42 25.94 -33.34
N HIS A 674 8.91 24.73 -33.13
CA HIS A 674 9.65 24.39 -31.93
C HIS A 674 10.95 25.22 -31.85
N GLY A 675 11.24 25.75 -30.67
CA GLY A 675 12.41 26.57 -30.41
C GLY A 675 12.38 27.96 -31.09
N ALA A 676 11.26 28.34 -31.69
CA ALA A 676 11.18 29.58 -32.44
C ALA A 676 11.11 30.80 -31.53
N ILE A 677 11.67 31.90 -32.02
CA ILE A 677 11.60 33.21 -31.38
C ILE A 677 10.54 34.04 -32.09
N VAL A 678 9.47 34.36 -31.39
CA VAL A 678 8.30 35.09 -31.89
C VAL A 678 8.34 36.51 -31.34
N ASN A 679 8.23 37.52 -32.21
CA ASN A 679 8.13 38.90 -31.73
C ASN A 679 6.72 39.21 -31.18
N ARG A 680 6.65 40.16 -30.25
CA ARG A 680 5.40 40.62 -29.63
C ARG A 680 4.29 40.97 -30.65
N GLN A 681 4.64 41.62 -31.76
CA GLN A 681 3.64 42.09 -32.74
C GLN A 681 3.01 40.92 -33.52
N ASP A 682 3.79 39.90 -33.88
CA ASP A 682 3.31 38.74 -34.62
C ASP A 682 2.54 37.76 -33.70
N PHE A 683 2.94 37.65 -32.44
CA PHE A 683 2.16 36.93 -31.42
C PHE A 683 0.76 37.54 -31.21
N LEU A 684 0.67 38.88 -31.18
CA LEU A 684 -0.60 39.61 -31.05
C LEU A 684 -1.46 39.55 -32.32
N LYS A 685 -0.87 39.55 -33.51
CA LYS A 685 -1.58 39.41 -34.79
C LYS A 685 -2.29 38.05 -34.92
N ASN A 686 -1.68 36.97 -34.42
CA ASN A 686 -2.28 35.62 -34.41
C ASN A 686 -3.24 35.38 -33.23
N ARG A 687 -3.76 36.44 -32.60
CA ARG A 687 -4.80 36.43 -31.55
C ARG A 687 -4.50 35.54 -30.34
N THR A 688 -3.23 35.29 -30.00
CA THR A 688 -2.84 34.47 -28.83
C THR A 688 -3.38 33.03 -28.84
N GLN A 689 -3.60 32.45 -30.03
CA GLN A 689 -4.14 31.09 -30.20
C GLN A 689 -3.04 30.09 -30.55
N LEU A 690 -2.97 29.00 -29.78
CA LEU A 690 -2.16 27.82 -30.11
C LEU A 690 -3.08 26.77 -30.74
N VAL A 691 -2.65 26.14 -31.82
CA VAL A 691 -3.42 25.14 -32.55
C VAL A 691 -2.56 23.92 -32.82
N VAL A 692 -3.00 22.77 -32.29
CA VAL A 692 -2.38 21.45 -32.46
C VAL A 692 -3.27 20.61 -33.37
N VAL A 693 -2.69 19.94 -34.36
CA VAL A 693 -3.43 19.20 -35.38
C VAL A 693 -3.08 17.72 -35.31
N PHE A 694 -4.12 16.90 -35.45
CA PHE A 694 -4.00 15.44 -35.45
C PHE A 694 -4.26 14.87 -36.84
N ASP A 695 -3.54 13.82 -37.20
CA ASP A 695 -3.70 13.13 -38.48
C ASP A 695 -4.98 12.31 -38.57
N THR A 696 -5.50 11.89 -37.40
CA THR A 696 -6.66 11.02 -37.25
C THR A 696 -7.68 11.66 -36.29
N PRO A 697 -9.00 11.58 -36.56
CA PRO A 697 -10.01 12.23 -35.72
C PRO A 697 -10.20 11.53 -34.36
N MET A 698 -10.12 12.29 -33.27
CA MET A 698 -10.34 11.84 -31.88
C MET A 698 -11.69 12.31 -31.34
N LEU A 699 -12.20 11.72 -30.24
CA LEU A 699 -13.41 12.24 -29.59
C LEU A 699 -13.08 13.54 -28.85
N ASN A 700 -14.01 14.50 -28.87
CA ASN A 700 -13.83 15.77 -28.18
C ASN A 700 -13.72 15.60 -26.65
N THR A 701 -14.25 14.50 -26.10
CA THR A 701 -14.16 14.16 -24.67
C THR A 701 -12.77 13.71 -24.22
N ASP A 702 -11.93 13.23 -25.14
CA ASP A 702 -10.58 12.76 -24.83
C ASP A 702 -9.60 13.93 -24.65
N ILE A 703 -10.02 15.13 -25.04
CA ILE A 703 -9.27 16.37 -24.84
C ILE A 703 -9.74 17.02 -23.55
N HIS A 704 -9.04 16.75 -22.45
CA HIS A 704 -9.30 17.32 -21.14
C HIS A 704 -8.17 18.24 -20.68
N GLU A 705 -8.45 19.17 -19.78
CA GLU A 705 -7.45 20.05 -19.12
C GLU A 705 -6.39 19.28 -18.30
N ASN A 706 -6.64 17.99 -18.01
CA ASN A 706 -5.68 17.13 -17.33
C ASN A 706 -4.68 16.47 -18.32
N SER A 707 -5.02 16.45 -19.61
CA SER A 707 -4.21 15.88 -20.68
C SER A 707 -3.38 16.93 -21.42
N VAL A 708 -3.60 18.21 -21.14
CA VAL A 708 -2.90 19.32 -21.80
C VAL A 708 -2.40 20.27 -20.71
N ARG A 709 -1.10 20.51 -20.69
CA ARG A 709 -0.46 21.45 -19.78
C ARG A 709 0.28 22.52 -20.58
N VAL A 710 0.08 23.77 -20.21
CA VAL A 710 0.84 24.90 -20.76
C VAL A 710 1.55 25.59 -19.62
N SER A 711 2.88 25.58 -19.64
CA SER A 711 3.72 26.22 -18.63
C SER A 711 4.40 27.44 -19.23
N ILE A 712 4.48 28.52 -18.46
CA ILE A 712 5.16 29.76 -18.86
C ILE A 712 6.43 29.91 -18.05
N GLY A 713 7.56 30.00 -18.74
CA GLY A 713 8.88 30.20 -18.18
C GLY A 713 9.30 31.66 -18.28
N ARG A 714 9.80 32.22 -17.17
CA ARG A 714 10.54 33.50 -17.17
C ARG A 714 12.03 33.25 -17.00
N PHE A 715 12.84 33.96 -17.78
CA PHE A 715 14.29 33.91 -17.73
C PHE A 715 14.82 34.88 -16.66
N HIS A 716 15.57 34.38 -15.67
CA HIS A 716 16.15 35.20 -14.60
C HIS A 716 17.69 35.24 -14.71
N VAL A 717 18.28 36.43 -14.71
CA VAL A 717 19.74 36.65 -14.90
C VAL A 717 20.35 37.23 -13.63
N GLU A 718 20.40 36.46 -12.55
CA GLU A 718 21.10 36.91 -11.34
C GLU A 718 22.35 36.10 -10.99
N LYS A 719 22.65 34.99 -11.68
CA LYS A 719 23.93 34.26 -11.61
C LYS A 719 24.24 33.62 -12.96
N GLU A 720 25.50 33.29 -13.22
CA GLU A 720 26.08 32.81 -14.51
C GLU A 720 25.48 31.52 -15.10
N VAL A 721 24.33 31.03 -14.59
CA VAL A 721 23.55 29.93 -15.14
C VAL A 721 22.12 30.41 -15.41
N PRO A 722 21.62 30.33 -16.65
CA PRO A 722 20.25 30.74 -16.97
C PRO A 722 19.23 29.83 -16.27
N GLN A 723 18.43 30.38 -15.36
CA GLN A 723 17.35 29.65 -14.68
C GLN A 723 15.98 30.11 -15.18
N TRP A 724 15.13 29.12 -15.51
CA TRP A 724 13.73 29.34 -15.90
C TRP A 724 12.81 29.01 -14.73
N CYS A 725 12.02 29.99 -14.29
CA CYS A 725 10.93 29.76 -13.35
C CYS A 725 9.65 29.46 -14.15
N TRP A 726 9.10 28.27 -13.99
CA TRP A 726 7.90 27.80 -14.70
C TRP A 726 6.64 27.99 -13.85
N CYS A 727 5.58 28.48 -14.47
CA CYS A 727 4.25 28.52 -13.88
C CYS A 727 3.24 27.86 -14.83
N ASP A 728 2.48 26.89 -14.32
CA ASP A 728 1.42 26.26 -15.09
C ASP A 728 0.22 27.20 -15.27
N LEU A 729 -0.30 27.24 -16.48
CA LEU A 729 -1.46 28.04 -16.84
C LEU A 729 -2.72 27.19 -16.70
N SER A 730 -3.68 27.65 -15.89
CA SER A 730 -5.01 27.04 -15.86
C SER A 730 -5.70 27.18 -17.23
N LEU A 731 -6.18 26.05 -17.74
CA LEU A 731 -6.81 25.90 -19.05
C LEU A 731 -8.34 25.80 -19.00
N ASN A 732 -8.96 25.98 -17.81
CA ASN A 732 -10.39 25.91 -17.61
C ASN A 732 -11.12 26.82 -18.62
N ASP A 733 -12.01 26.24 -19.44
CA ASP A 733 -12.74 26.88 -20.55
C ASP A 733 -11.88 27.49 -21.68
N ARG A 734 -10.59 27.18 -21.75
CA ARG A 734 -9.64 27.69 -22.76
C ARG A 734 -9.24 26.67 -23.82
N LEU A 735 -9.70 25.43 -23.66
CA LEU A 735 -9.53 24.36 -24.64
C LEU A 735 -10.77 24.27 -25.52
N VAL A 736 -10.57 24.35 -26.83
CA VAL A 736 -11.65 24.22 -27.82
C VAL A 736 -11.22 23.21 -28.87
N GLY A 737 -11.88 22.05 -28.89
CA GLY A 737 -11.75 21.09 -29.99
C GLY A 737 -12.38 21.64 -31.27
N GLY A 738 -11.77 21.33 -32.41
CA GLY A 738 -12.21 21.81 -33.71
C GLY A 738 -11.61 21.04 -34.87
N ARG A 739 -11.66 21.64 -36.06
CA ARG A 739 -11.23 21.01 -37.31
C ARG A 739 -10.39 21.96 -38.16
N ILE A 740 -9.60 21.36 -39.04
CA ILE A 740 -8.68 22.05 -39.96
C ILE A 740 -8.95 21.62 -41.40
N GLY A 741 -8.85 22.56 -42.34
CA GLY A 741 -9.26 22.43 -43.72
C GLY A 741 -8.27 21.66 -44.60
N LYS A 742 -8.30 20.32 -44.51
CA LYS A 742 -7.55 19.29 -45.28
C LYS A 742 -6.01 19.37 -45.29
N LYS A 743 -5.44 18.14 -45.13
CA LYS A 743 -4.04 17.79 -44.80
C LYS A 743 -3.57 18.45 -43.49
N CYS A 744 -2.67 17.77 -42.79
CA CYS A 744 -2.07 18.22 -41.53
C CYS A 744 -1.37 19.57 -41.70
N ASP A 745 -2.14 20.65 -41.60
CA ASP A 745 -1.69 22.01 -41.82
C ASP A 745 -2.42 22.95 -40.87
N ALA A 746 -1.74 23.29 -39.78
CA ALA A 746 -2.20 24.20 -38.73
C ALA A 746 -2.36 25.65 -39.21
N ARG A 747 -1.94 25.96 -40.45
CA ARG A 747 -2.05 27.28 -41.08
C ARG A 747 -3.38 27.49 -41.82
N SER A 748 -4.22 26.46 -41.96
CA SER A 748 -5.57 26.61 -42.52
C SER A 748 -6.59 27.08 -41.47
N GLU A 749 -7.75 27.59 -41.91
CA GLU A 749 -8.75 28.19 -41.02
C GLU A 749 -9.29 27.17 -39.99
N PHE A 750 -9.01 27.41 -38.70
CA PHE A 750 -9.55 26.61 -37.60
C PHE A 750 -11.07 26.79 -37.50
N THR A 751 -11.81 25.71 -37.71
CA THR A 751 -13.26 25.67 -37.54
C THR A 751 -13.59 25.13 -36.14
N PRO A 752 -14.13 25.94 -35.22
CA PRO A 752 -14.44 25.49 -33.86
C PRO A 752 -15.62 24.51 -33.85
N GLY A 753 -15.56 23.53 -32.95
CA GLY A 753 -16.64 22.59 -32.67
C GLY A 753 -16.46 21.19 -33.30
N PRO A 754 -17.01 20.15 -32.65
CA PRO A 754 -16.88 18.77 -33.12
C PRO A 754 -17.70 18.48 -34.38
N THR A 755 -17.46 17.32 -34.99
CA THR A 755 -18.40 16.67 -35.95
C THR A 755 -19.74 16.36 -35.32
N ALA A 756 -20.76 16.09 -36.14
CA ALA A 756 -22.03 15.55 -35.66
C ALA A 756 -21.84 14.23 -34.87
N SER A 757 -20.73 13.53 -35.13
CA SER A 757 -20.26 12.34 -34.40
C SER A 757 -19.36 12.64 -33.19
N GLY A 758 -19.22 13.89 -32.73
CA GLY A 758 -18.42 14.25 -31.55
C GLY A 758 -16.90 14.26 -31.75
N ARG A 759 -16.41 14.06 -32.98
CA ARG A 759 -14.97 13.96 -33.30
C ARG A 759 -14.34 15.30 -33.72
N VAL A 760 -13.06 15.49 -33.38
CA VAL A 760 -12.22 16.67 -33.67
C VAL A 760 -10.89 16.23 -34.29
N THR A 761 -10.29 17.09 -35.11
CA THR A 761 -8.98 16.86 -35.75
C THR A 761 -7.94 17.92 -35.38
N ALA A 762 -8.33 18.88 -34.54
CA ALA A 762 -7.42 19.88 -34.00
C ALA A 762 -7.90 20.36 -32.64
N LEU A 763 -6.95 20.81 -31.84
CA LEU A 763 -7.14 21.44 -30.54
C LEU A 763 -6.67 22.89 -30.61
N ARG A 764 -7.53 23.82 -30.22
CA ARG A 764 -7.15 25.21 -30.01
C ARG A 764 -7.06 25.52 -28.52
N ILE A 765 -5.92 26.06 -28.11
CA ILE A 765 -5.65 26.54 -26.76
C ILE A 765 -5.60 28.06 -26.79
N GLN A 766 -6.52 28.71 -26.07
CA GLN A 766 -6.55 30.17 -25.96
C GLN A 766 -5.62 30.63 -24.83
N LEU A 767 -4.54 31.32 -25.18
CA LEU A 767 -3.68 31.95 -24.18
C LEU A 767 -4.30 33.26 -23.67
N PRO A 768 -4.08 33.64 -22.41
CA PRO A 768 -4.60 34.88 -21.86
C PRO A 768 -3.94 36.11 -22.48
N THR A 769 -4.73 37.14 -22.76
CA THR A 769 -4.25 38.37 -23.42
C THR A 769 -3.33 39.21 -22.53
N ASN A 770 -3.40 39.06 -21.21
CA ASN A 770 -2.51 39.72 -20.24
C ASN A 770 -1.20 38.94 -19.99
N LEU A 771 -0.95 37.84 -20.70
CA LEU A 771 0.28 37.04 -20.59
C LEU A 771 1.54 37.87 -20.89
N LEU A 772 1.43 38.87 -21.76
CA LEU A 772 2.51 39.83 -22.05
C LEU A 772 2.70 40.90 -20.97
N ASN A 773 1.75 41.06 -20.04
CA ASN A 773 1.91 41.97 -18.89
C ASN A 773 2.68 41.29 -17.76
N LEU A 774 2.84 39.97 -17.79
CA LEU A 774 3.84 39.23 -17.02
C LEU A 774 5.26 39.52 -17.55
N ALA A 775 5.54 40.72 -18.04
CA ALA A 775 6.83 41.18 -18.53
C ALA A 775 6.93 42.70 -18.32
N GLU A 776 6.89 43.14 -17.06
CA GLU A 776 7.21 44.50 -16.63
C GLU A 776 8.29 44.40 -15.53
N ALA A 777 9.35 45.20 -15.42
CA ALA A 777 9.95 46.22 -16.27
C ALA A 777 11.44 46.26 -15.88
N GLY A 778 12.35 45.98 -16.81
CA GLY A 778 13.80 45.95 -16.56
C GLY A 778 14.55 45.89 -17.89
N THR A 779 15.56 46.74 -18.06
CA THR A 779 16.13 47.24 -19.32
C THR A 779 16.92 46.25 -20.20
N ASN A 780 16.68 44.94 -20.14
CA ASN A 780 17.30 43.97 -21.04
C ASN A 780 16.26 43.01 -21.61
N LYS A 781 16.33 42.74 -22.93
CA LYS A 781 15.43 41.86 -23.71
C LYS A 781 15.01 40.62 -22.91
N MET A 782 13.80 40.62 -22.36
CA MET A 782 13.25 39.46 -21.65
C MET A 782 12.52 38.57 -22.66
N ALA A 783 12.94 37.31 -22.77
CA ALA A 783 12.21 36.28 -23.48
C ALA A 783 11.26 35.57 -22.50
N LEU A 784 9.98 35.49 -22.85
CA LEU A 784 9.00 34.68 -22.14
C LEU A 784 8.86 33.35 -22.89
N ARG A 785 9.21 32.22 -22.25
CA ARG A 785 9.09 30.91 -22.88
C ARG A 785 7.70 30.33 -22.63
N VAL A 786 7.03 29.89 -23.68
CA VAL A 786 5.80 29.12 -23.58
C VAL A 786 6.13 27.67 -23.88
N HIS A 787 5.89 26.79 -22.91
CA HIS A 787 6.11 25.36 -22.99
C HIS A 787 4.77 24.62 -22.95
N ILE A 788 4.59 23.67 -23.85
CA ILE A 788 3.34 22.93 -24.03
C ILE A 788 3.66 21.45 -23.89
N ILE A 789 2.91 20.78 -23.04
CA ILE A 789 2.99 19.37 -22.76
C ILE A 789 1.61 18.77 -23.02
N ILE A 790 1.53 17.71 -23.82
CA ILE A 790 0.28 16.97 -24.07
C ILE A 790 0.53 15.54 -23.65
N ASP A 791 -0.25 15.07 -22.68
CA ASP A 791 -0.17 13.75 -22.06
C ASP A 791 -1.37 12.89 -22.49
N GLY A 792 -1.14 11.70 -23.03
CA GLY A 792 -2.21 10.74 -23.30
C GLY A 792 -1.72 9.42 -23.91
N ASP A 793 -2.22 8.31 -23.38
CA ASP A 793 -1.96 6.94 -23.87
C ASP A 793 -2.44 6.70 -25.32
N PHE A 794 -3.23 7.63 -25.86
CA PHE A 794 -3.77 7.63 -27.22
C PHE A 794 -2.88 8.33 -28.25
N ILE A 795 -1.72 8.87 -27.87
CA ILE A 795 -0.77 9.51 -28.79
C ILE A 795 0.44 8.60 -28.98
N ARG A 796 0.58 7.96 -30.15
CA ARG A 796 1.76 7.14 -30.46
C ARG A 796 2.91 7.97 -31.03
N GLY A 797 4.13 7.60 -30.65
CA GLY A 797 5.35 7.90 -31.41
C GLY A 797 5.69 6.75 -32.36
N GLU A 798 6.02 7.10 -33.61
CA GLU A 798 6.56 6.29 -34.72
C GLU A 798 5.72 5.18 -35.39
N HIS A 799 5.95 5.07 -36.71
CA HIS A 799 5.13 4.43 -37.75
C HIS A 799 5.52 2.97 -37.97
N HIS A 800 4.62 2.01 -37.73
CA HIS A 800 5.01 0.58 -37.59
C HIS A 800 5.46 -0.15 -38.87
N LYS A 801 5.28 0.41 -40.08
CA LYS A 801 5.40 -0.40 -41.30
C LYS A 801 6.83 -0.71 -41.76
N THR A 802 7.88 -0.10 -41.20
CA THR A 802 9.24 -0.24 -41.76
C THR A 802 10.29 -0.88 -40.87
N LYS A 803 10.04 -1.11 -39.56
CA LYS A 803 10.97 -1.81 -38.62
C LYS A 803 12.48 -1.56 -38.84
N GLU A 804 12.87 -0.34 -39.19
CA GLU A 804 14.27 0.12 -39.15
C GLU A 804 14.31 1.44 -38.36
N LEU A 805 15.27 1.58 -37.44
CA LEU A 805 15.72 2.88 -36.95
C LEU A 805 16.47 3.56 -38.10
N ARG A 806 15.81 4.48 -38.80
CA ARG A 806 16.50 5.39 -39.72
C ARG A 806 16.05 6.82 -39.50
N ALA A 807 17.06 7.66 -39.29
CA ALA A 807 17.05 9.07 -39.61
C ALA A 807 16.38 9.32 -40.99
N LEU A 808 15.54 10.35 -41.04
CA LEU A 808 14.97 11.05 -42.21
C LEU A 808 15.19 10.46 -43.63
N ASP A 809 14.06 10.23 -44.31
CA ASP A 809 13.76 10.55 -45.74
C ASP A 809 13.22 9.38 -46.58
N GLY A 810 12.24 9.71 -47.43
CA GLY A 810 11.93 8.99 -48.65
C GLY A 810 10.46 9.06 -49.02
N ASP A 811 9.93 10.24 -49.41
CA ASP A 811 8.85 10.43 -50.41
C ASP A 811 8.31 11.89 -50.52
N HIS A 812 9.12 12.91 -50.20
CA HIS A 812 8.91 14.27 -50.72
C HIS A 812 10.17 14.84 -51.37
N LEU A 813 10.84 14.05 -52.22
CA LEU A 813 11.66 14.65 -53.27
C LEU A 813 10.77 15.27 -54.37
N PRO A 814 11.11 16.47 -54.88
CA PRO A 814 10.59 16.98 -56.14
C PRO A 814 10.96 16.02 -57.28
N LYS A 815 10.07 15.90 -58.28
CA LYS A 815 10.30 15.05 -59.45
C LYS A 815 11.60 15.41 -60.19
N LEU A 816 12.45 14.40 -60.34
CA LEU A 816 13.49 14.13 -61.33
C LEU A 816 13.67 15.14 -62.49
N LYS A 817 14.92 15.58 -62.65
CA LYS A 817 15.57 15.64 -63.97
C LYS A 817 16.92 14.90 -63.88
N ASP A 818 17.12 13.98 -64.82
CA ASP A 818 18.23 13.01 -64.93
C ASP A 818 19.55 13.64 -65.49
N PRO A 819 20.69 12.92 -65.45
CA PRO A 819 21.88 13.35 -64.71
C PRO A 819 23.08 13.78 -65.58
N SER A 820 24.10 14.37 -64.95
CA SER A 820 25.50 14.21 -65.35
C SER A 820 26.44 14.43 -64.15
N PRO A 821 27.35 13.50 -63.82
CA PRO A 821 28.60 13.80 -63.11
C PRO A 821 29.67 14.29 -64.13
N PRO A 822 30.85 14.86 -63.74
CA PRO A 822 31.48 14.77 -62.43
C PRO A 822 32.03 16.09 -61.87
N GLY A 823 31.99 16.21 -60.55
CA GLY A 823 32.77 17.21 -59.82
C GLY A 823 32.30 17.26 -58.37
N PRO A 824 33.06 16.75 -57.39
CA PRO A 824 32.84 17.16 -56.01
C PRO A 824 33.05 18.69 -55.93
N PRO A 825 32.22 19.42 -55.14
CA PRO A 825 32.38 20.87 -54.99
C PRO A 825 33.79 21.17 -54.45
N SER A 826 34.37 22.29 -54.91
CA SER A 826 35.70 22.73 -54.50
C SER A 826 35.76 22.89 -52.97
N PRO A 827 36.91 22.59 -52.32
CA PRO A 827 37.05 22.70 -50.87
C PRO A 827 36.70 24.10 -50.38
N GLY A 828 35.63 24.21 -49.59
CA GLY A 828 35.19 25.46 -48.96
C GLY A 828 33.74 25.85 -49.21
N GLU A 829 33.03 25.22 -50.15
CA GLU A 829 31.59 25.45 -50.34
C GLU A 829 30.75 24.29 -49.80
N VAL A 830 29.71 24.66 -49.04
CA VAL A 830 28.78 23.74 -48.39
C VAL A 830 27.86 23.10 -49.44
N PRO A 831 27.68 21.75 -49.46
CA PRO A 831 26.78 21.09 -50.40
C PRO A 831 25.36 21.66 -50.32
N GLU A 832 24.65 21.73 -51.45
CA GLU A 832 23.35 22.41 -51.57
C GLU A 832 22.28 21.86 -50.59
N TRP A 833 22.39 20.59 -50.19
CA TRP A 833 21.53 19.93 -49.19
C TRP A 833 21.88 20.26 -47.73
N MET A 834 22.91 21.06 -47.48
CA MET A 834 23.41 21.43 -46.15
C MET A 834 23.39 22.96 -45.94
N GLN A 835 22.78 23.73 -46.85
CA GLN A 835 22.56 25.16 -46.65
C GLN A 835 21.48 25.41 -45.59
N THR A 836 21.72 26.37 -44.69
CA THR A 836 20.84 26.74 -43.57
C THR A 836 19.51 27.29 -44.08
N GLY A 837 18.48 26.44 -44.12
CA GLY A 837 17.12 26.86 -44.52
C GLY A 837 16.04 25.78 -44.56
N ASP A 838 16.24 24.57 -44.03
CA ASP A 838 15.14 23.60 -43.91
C ASP A 838 14.39 23.77 -42.58
N ASP A 839 13.07 23.91 -42.67
CA ASP A 839 12.27 24.82 -41.85
C ASP A 839 11.17 24.08 -41.06
N ARG A 840 11.35 22.77 -40.79
CA ARG A 840 10.24 21.81 -40.55
C ARG A 840 10.26 20.99 -39.23
N PHE A 841 10.99 21.40 -38.18
CA PHE A 841 10.95 20.69 -36.88
C PHE A 841 9.90 21.28 -35.92
N SER A 842 8.95 20.46 -35.41
CA SER A 842 7.82 20.91 -34.57
C SER A 842 7.76 20.34 -33.13
N GLY A 843 8.83 19.72 -32.61
CA GLY A 843 8.89 19.29 -31.20
C GLY A 843 10.18 18.53 -30.81
N ASP A 844 10.35 18.22 -29.53
CA ASP A 844 11.48 17.44 -28.96
C ASP A 844 11.28 15.91 -29.08
N GLY A 845 10.22 15.46 -29.76
CA GLY A 845 9.83 14.05 -29.89
C GLY A 845 8.67 13.62 -28.96
N VAL A 846 8.10 12.44 -29.23
CA VAL A 846 7.03 11.79 -28.44
C VAL A 846 7.63 10.54 -27.80
N GLU A 847 7.81 10.54 -26.48
CA GLU A 847 8.28 9.39 -25.73
C GLU A 847 7.21 9.03 -24.68
N GLY A 848 6.71 7.79 -24.70
CA GLY A 848 5.79 7.29 -23.67
C GLY A 848 4.39 7.92 -23.61
N GLY A 849 3.86 8.47 -24.72
CA GLY A 849 2.53 9.10 -24.73
C GLY A 849 2.51 10.58 -24.34
N THR A 850 3.69 11.20 -24.16
CA THR A 850 3.81 12.64 -23.89
C THR A 850 4.49 13.38 -25.04
N PHE A 851 3.84 14.42 -25.57
CA PHE A 851 4.40 15.36 -26.54
C PHE A 851 4.87 16.64 -25.85
N ARG A 852 6.06 17.15 -26.20
CA ARG A 852 6.62 18.40 -25.66
C ARG A 852 7.10 19.33 -26.76
N SER A 853 6.74 20.61 -26.64
CA SER A 853 7.22 21.67 -27.53
C SER A 853 7.25 23.03 -26.84
N TRP A 854 8.14 23.93 -27.27
CA TRP A 854 8.29 25.27 -26.69
C TRP A 854 8.62 26.32 -27.75
N PHE A 855 8.32 27.58 -27.46
CA PHE A 855 8.75 28.74 -28.23
C PHE A 855 8.93 29.95 -27.31
N ASP A 856 9.76 30.90 -27.73
CA ASP A 856 10.10 32.10 -26.96
C ASP A 856 9.38 33.33 -27.54
N ILE A 857 8.72 34.11 -26.70
CA ILE A 857 8.15 35.41 -27.07
C ILE A 857 9.12 36.49 -26.64
N MET A 858 9.66 37.24 -27.61
CA MET A 858 10.46 38.43 -27.35
C MET A 858 9.54 39.61 -27.09
N ILE A 859 9.63 40.16 -25.88
CA ILE A 859 8.74 41.22 -25.39
C ILE A 859 9.39 42.60 -25.51
#